data_AF-A0A950IJL6-F1
#
_entry.id   AF-A0A950IJL6-F1
#
_cell.length_a   1.000
_cell.length_b   1.000
_cell.length_c   1.000
_cell.angle_alpha   90.00
_cell.angle_beta   90.00
_cell.angle_gamma   90.00
#
_symmetry.space_group_name_H-M   'P 1'
#
loop_
_entity.id
_entity.type
_entity.pdbx_description
1 polymer ?
#
loop_
_entity_poly.entity_id
_entity_poly.type
_entity_poly.pdbx_seq_one_letter_code
_entity_poly.pdbx_strand_id
1 'polypeptide(L)'
;MSRLMRNQVKSLLLGLTCAGTLIACGGQSGTSGTGADAKQLQRADKTAASAASNYQNLLEQLYVAYYGRPADPAGMAYWEGVLQAANAPTNLADLNTAYSTTPAVKAIVDSFGNSAELLALYGSGNASGFINAIYQNILDRSTASDAAGAAYWSGLLASGTMTQAQAALAILSAAAGEPTTSSDEQVVANRLAVANYFTNQISNLNDNGVYSGATANSSARAMLTQVGSATDTAAFQTTVANTITTINNEEIFESTALSGGEATITENIPYGGGNLVPGINYIYSTSINSLTQSPSSGPQISSTYTTSLDNLLAPQSASNGRILLNGQIWLLSSLGQRRISYSGNHVQVDYLASDGSTALTSAQFYNYISVPLNGLMNNAPEELLASVPIDDWIKFNNFSANAKWQAGAAYTRKQGYRVGDYITALDCANVASPTYTSGTSLTPCQTNATLDNFFPISQVDSAGHPNETDFLSGGTISTVQGVRMWVASSPLPLAQSPSQTFRVYYEMNGNVYMGFLQKDGTPFAYEQADGSVVNYVITLNQAAVSSIQQGVITGSVTAGSQAGNAQTVNSTSDLFGIGGTGINGALAPADLRAHYNVPVNLDGTGQTIAIVDGPGTGDVADDLNAYSRYFNLPTCNSANPCFQHVDLSNGAKVSGANDNGMEVALDTQMVHAIAPGATIILVTAASMSGTDLYAAVNYAANLPGVTAVSMSFGGSGFMWTQETQFASFQARGSPIFFASSGDNGHTGSVQYPASSQYVTAVGGTRINAVQWTSPASETAWQYSGGGATAYESVPTWQLTWLGAAIAGANNSMRATPDVAAVADPQHSAIGIYYKDAWLLEGGTSASTPLWAGIGALLGQYLANQHSSLAQLVSGTPGGFNALLYKAAYSQSGNNNFYDIVAGSNNLNANSCTLCSATVGYDDVTGLGAPNVMALFLNLGR
;
A
#
# COMPACT_ATOMS: atom_id res chain seq x y z
N MET A 1 -2.83 -71.83 12.03
CA MET A 1 -2.61 -71.81 10.56
C MET A 1 -2.97 -70.43 10.03
N SER A 2 -2.31 -69.32 10.32
CA SER A 2 -0.88 -68.98 10.49
C SER A 2 0.00 -69.36 9.31
N ARG A 3 0.46 -68.31 8.62
CA ARG A 3 1.73 -68.20 7.88
C ARG A 3 1.94 -69.18 6.72
N LEU A 4 1.56 -68.80 5.49
CA LEU A 4 2.28 -69.12 4.24
C LEU A 4 1.55 -68.59 2.96
N MET A 5 1.04 -67.35 2.94
CA MET A 5 0.55 -66.72 1.68
C MET A 5 0.75 -65.19 1.65
N ARG A 6 1.89 -64.71 2.15
CA ARG A 6 2.37 -63.34 1.97
C ARG A 6 3.76 -63.47 1.33
N ASN A 7 3.84 -63.48 -0.01
CA ASN A 7 5.02 -63.06 -0.81
C ASN A 7 5.00 -63.39 -2.32
N GLN A 8 3.89 -63.85 -2.94
CA GLN A 8 3.92 -64.20 -4.38
C GLN A 8 2.72 -63.70 -5.21
N VAL A 9 2.00 -62.65 -4.77
CA VAL A 9 0.88 -62.06 -5.57
C VAL A 9 1.05 -60.55 -5.82
N LYS A 10 2.17 -59.93 -5.39
CA LYS A 10 2.42 -58.50 -5.63
C LYS A 10 3.13 -58.15 -6.94
N SER A 11 3.45 -59.13 -7.79
CA SER A 11 4.25 -58.90 -9.01
C SER A 11 3.53 -59.16 -10.33
N LEU A 12 2.24 -59.51 -10.34
CA LEU A 12 1.52 -59.84 -11.58
C LEU A 12 0.15 -59.16 -11.79
N LEU A 13 -0.24 -58.20 -10.94
CA LEU A 13 -1.50 -57.46 -11.09
C LEU A 13 -1.34 -55.95 -11.37
N LEU A 14 -0.15 -55.49 -11.78
CA LEU A 14 0.08 -54.11 -12.22
C LEU A 14 0.04 -53.93 -13.76
N GLY A 15 -0.45 -54.94 -14.48
CA GLY A 15 -0.69 -54.87 -15.92
C GLY A 15 -2.15 -55.20 -16.20
N LEU A 16 -2.84 -54.30 -16.92
CA LEU A 16 -4.27 -54.32 -17.25
C LEU A 16 -5.21 -53.90 -16.11
N THR A 17 -5.30 -52.60 -15.83
CA THR A 17 -6.58 -51.86 -15.61
C THR A 17 -6.28 -50.39 -15.27
N CYS A 18 -6.01 -49.58 -16.29
CA CYS A 18 -6.20 -48.12 -16.24
C CYS A 18 -6.36 -47.59 -17.66
N ALA A 19 -7.45 -48.01 -18.31
CA ALA A 19 -8.12 -47.15 -19.27
C ALA A 19 -9.10 -46.31 -18.45
N GLY A 20 -8.71 -45.08 -18.11
CA GLY A 20 -9.51 -44.18 -17.29
C GLY A 20 -8.71 -43.02 -16.70
N THR A 21 -8.57 -41.95 -17.48
CA THR A 21 -8.29 -40.57 -17.03
C THR A 21 -7.08 -40.35 -16.11
N LEU A 22 -5.90 -40.29 -16.71
CA LEU A 22 -4.83 -39.36 -16.32
C LEU A 22 -4.34 -38.69 -17.60
N ILE A 23 -4.89 -37.51 -17.87
CA ILE A 23 -4.55 -36.66 -19.01
C ILE A 23 -3.19 -36.05 -18.70
N ALA A 24 -2.13 -36.63 -19.25
CA ALA A 24 -0.87 -35.94 -19.49
C ALA A 24 -0.81 -35.65 -20.99
N CYS A 25 -1.61 -34.68 -21.42
CA CYS A 25 -1.35 -33.91 -22.63
C CYS A 25 -0.75 -32.59 -22.20
N GLY A 26 0.21 -32.09 -22.97
CA GLY A 26 0.79 -30.77 -22.77
C GLY A 26 -0.30 -29.71 -22.59
N GLY A 27 -0.15 -28.91 -21.54
CA GLY A 27 -0.77 -27.61 -21.34
C GLY A 27 -2.30 -27.53 -21.44
N GLN A 28 -3.00 -27.75 -20.32
CA GLN A 28 -4.19 -26.97 -19.98
C GLN A 28 -4.43 -26.98 -18.46
N SER A 29 -4.41 -25.81 -17.84
CA SER A 29 -4.79 -25.57 -16.45
C SER A 29 -6.26 -25.11 -16.34
N GLY A 30 -7.05 -25.84 -15.56
CA GLY A 30 -8.42 -25.51 -15.12
C GLY A 30 -9.30 -26.77 -15.13
N THR A 31 -9.78 -27.35 -14.02
CA THR A 31 -10.46 -26.76 -12.86
C THR A 31 -10.47 -27.72 -11.64
N SER A 32 -10.47 -27.12 -10.43
CA SER A 32 -10.94 -27.60 -9.11
C SER A 32 -10.79 -29.09 -8.70
N GLY A 33 -9.89 -29.35 -7.76
CA GLY A 33 -9.86 -30.55 -6.91
C GLY A 33 -8.93 -30.36 -5.71
N THR A 34 -9.44 -30.58 -4.50
CA THR A 34 -8.88 -30.23 -3.19
C THR A 34 -7.45 -30.72 -2.93
N GLY A 35 -6.62 -29.83 -2.37
CA GLY A 35 -5.24 -30.10 -2.00
C GLY A 35 -5.09 -31.04 -0.80
N ALA A 36 -4.34 -32.12 -1.01
CA ALA A 36 -3.47 -32.78 -0.03
C ALA A 36 -2.88 -34.03 -0.68
N ASP A 37 -1.90 -33.90 -1.58
CA ASP A 37 -0.99 -35.03 -1.94
C ASP A 37 0.23 -34.62 -2.79
N ALA A 38 0.24 -33.41 -3.36
CA ALA A 38 1.37 -32.94 -4.20
C ALA A 38 2.68 -32.62 -3.45
N LYS A 39 2.71 -32.67 -2.11
CA LYS A 39 3.89 -32.29 -1.31
C LYS A 39 4.84 -33.45 -0.93
N GLN A 40 4.51 -34.72 -1.23
CA GLN A 40 5.36 -35.86 -0.85
C GLN A 40 6.31 -36.40 -1.93
N LEU A 41 6.27 -35.89 -3.17
CA LEU A 41 7.21 -36.31 -4.23
C LEU A 41 8.37 -35.32 -4.47
N GLN A 42 8.45 -34.21 -3.73
CA GLN A 42 9.51 -33.19 -3.86
C GLN A 42 10.70 -33.36 -2.89
N ARG A 43 10.84 -34.51 -2.22
CA ARG A 43 12.00 -34.83 -1.37
C ARG A 43 12.65 -36.17 -1.72
N ALA A 44 12.92 -36.39 -3.00
CA ALA A 44 13.87 -37.40 -3.44
C ALA A 44 15.11 -36.70 -4.05
N ASP A 45 16.16 -36.65 -3.23
CA ASP A 45 17.57 -36.35 -3.50
C ASP A 45 18.00 -35.25 -4.50
N LYS A 46 18.53 -34.18 -3.88
CA LYS A 46 19.37 -33.11 -4.44
C LYS A 46 20.84 -33.53 -4.67
N THR A 47 21.11 -34.80 -5.00
CA THR A 47 22.48 -35.32 -5.26
C THR A 47 22.65 -36.00 -6.62
N ALA A 48 21.72 -35.84 -7.55
CA ALA A 48 21.86 -36.34 -8.91
C ALA A 48 22.10 -35.22 -9.93
N ALA A 49 23.15 -34.42 -9.74
CA ALA A 49 23.85 -33.87 -10.90
C ALA A 49 24.83 -34.96 -11.38
N SER A 50 24.86 -35.24 -12.70
CA SER A 50 25.87 -36.02 -13.44
C SER A 50 25.63 -37.51 -13.77
N ALA A 51 24.50 -37.84 -14.40
CA ALA A 51 24.52 -38.84 -15.49
C ALA A 51 23.61 -38.34 -16.60
N ALA A 52 24.16 -38.07 -17.80
CA ALA A 52 23.32 -37.86 -18.98
C ALA A 52 22.37 -39.06 -19.10
N SER A 53 21.06 -38.82 -19.14
CA SER A 53 20.13 -39.92 -19.41
C SER A 53 20.51 -40.51 -20.78
N ASN A 54 20.52 -41.82 -20.92
CA ASN A 54 20.82 -42.44 -22.22
C ASN A 54 19.71 -42.17 -23.27
N TYR A 55 18.62 -41.49 -22.90
CA TYR A 55 17.45 -41.28 -23.76
C TYR A 55 17.27 -39.84 -24.26
N GLN A 56 18.00 -38.86 -23.73
CA GLN A 56 17.83 -37.44 -24.09
C GLN A 56 17.90 -37.21 -25.61
N ASN A 57 18.96 -37.71 -26.27
CA ASN A 57 19.11 -37.54 -27.71
C ASN A 57 17.99 -38.23 -28.50
N LEU A 58 17.60 -39.44 -28.08
CA LEU A 58 16.51 -40.18 -28.71
C LEU A 58 15.20 -39.39 -28.62
N LEU A 59 14.89 -38.86 -27.43
CA LEU A 59 13.67 -38.12 -27.19
C LEU A 59 13.64 -36.80 -27.94
N GLU A 60 14.73 -36.04 -27.96
CA GLU A 60 14.80 -34.82 -28.78
C GLU A 60 14.56 -35.12 -30.26
N GLN A 61 15.16 -36.18 -30.80
CA GLN A 61 14.93 -36.59 -32.18
C GLN A 61 13.46 -36.96 -32.44
N LEU A 62 12.79 -37.62 -31.50
CA LEU A 62 11.35 -37.90 -31.59
C LEU A 62 10.52 -36.61 -31.48
N TYR A 63 10.84 -35.70 -30.57
CA TYR A 63 10.13 -34.42 -30.45
C TYR A 63 10.25 -33.57 -31.71
N VAL A 64 11.46 -33.49 -32.28
CA VAL A 64 11.71 -32.78 -33.54
C VAL A 64 10.95 -33.43 -34.68
N ALA A 65 11.00 -34.75 -34.83
CA ALA A 65 10.30 -35.42 -35.93
C ALA A 65 8.76 -35.29 -35.82
N TYR A 66 8.20 -35.56 -34.64
CA TYR A 66 6.74 -35.67 -34.45
C TYR A 66 6.06 -34.32 -34.23
N TYR A 67 6.76 -33.35 -33.65
CA TYR A 67 6.18 -32.06 -33.25
C TYR A 67 6.89 -30.85 -33.85
N GLY A 68 8.05 -31.05 -34.50
CA GLY A 68 8.85 -29.98 -35.11
C GLY A 68 9.52 -29.05 -34.10
N ARG A 69 9.56 -29.41 -32.82
CA ARG A 69 10.05 -28.55 -31.72
C ARG A 69 10.97 -29.32 -30.76
N PRO A 70 11.82 -28.64 -29.98
CA PRO A 70 12.54 -29.24 -28.86
C PRO A 70 11.59 -29.76 -27.78
N ALA A 71 12.05 -30.68 -26.95
CA ALA A 71 11.26 -31.16 -25.81
C ALA A 71 11.15 -30.11 -24.70
N ASP A 72 10.01 -30.10 -24.01
CA ASP A 72 9.90 -29.40 -22.73
C ASP A 72 10.52 -30.24 -21.60
N PRO A 73 11.15 -29.64 -20.57
CA PRO A 73 11.86 -30.40 -19.54
C PRO A 73 10.96 -31.40 -18.79
N ALA A 74 9.69 -31.06 -18.57
CA ALA A 74 8.73 -31.94 -17.91
C ALA A 74 8.38 -33.15 -18.78
N GLY A 75 8.12 -32.92 -20.07
CA GLY A 75 7.90 -33.97 -21.06
C GLY A 75 9.12 -34.86 -21.24
N MET A 76 10.32 -34.28 -21.33
CA MET A 76 11.59 -35.02 -21.36
C MET A 76 11.69 -35.99 -20.17
N ALA A 77 11.55 -35.48 -18.93
CA ALA A 77 11.64 -36.31 -17.73
C ALA A 77 10.57 -37.42 -17.68
N TYR A 78 9.33 -37.12 -18.09
CA TYR A 78 8.26 -38.10 -18.17
C TYR A 78 8.58 -39.23 -19.14
N TRP A 79 8.96 -38.89 -20.38
CA TRP A 79 9.22 -39.89 -21.41
C TRP A 79 10.48 -40.70 -21.15
N GLU A 80 11.51 -40.10 -20.53
CA GLU A 80 12.66 -40.83 -20.03
C GLU A 80 12.23 -41.93 -19.06
N GLY A 81 11.39 -41.61 -18.07
CA GLY A 81 10.85 -42.59 -17.12
C GLY A 81 10.05 -43.70 -17.80
N VAL A 82 9.24 -43.36 -18.80
CA VAL A 82 8.45 -44.33 -19.59
C VAL A 82 9.36 -45.28 -20.39
N LEU A 83 10.36 -44.75 -21.10
CA LEU A 83 11.31 -45.55 -21.89
C LEU A 83 12.16 -46.46 -20.99
N GLN A 84 12.62 -45.93 -19.87
CA GLN A 84 13.45 -46.64 -18.92
C GLN A 84 12.66 -47.78 -18.23
N ALA A 85 11.41 -47.55 -17.86
CA ALA A 85 10.52 -48.57 -17.30
C ALA A 85 10.21 -49.70 -18.31
N ALA A 86 10.14 -49.38 -19.61
CA ALA A 86 9.95 -50.36 -20.68
C ALA A 86 11.25 -51.06 -21.10
N ASN A 87 12.39 -50.68 -20.53
CA ASN A 87 13.73 -51.11 -20.96
C ASN A 87 13.91 -50.94 -22.49
N ALA A 88 13.43 -49.81 -23.02
CA ALA A 88 13.44 -49.51 -24.44
C ALA A 88 14.87 -49.23 -24.94
N PRO A 89 15.16 -49.43 -26.24
CA PRO A 89 16.44 -49.05 -26.81
C PRO A 89 16.72 -47.54 -26.70
N THR A 90 18.00 -47.18 -26.56
CA THR A 90 18.47 -45.80 -26.37
C THR A 90 18.88 -45.10 -27.67
N ASN A 91 18.76 -45.77 -28.82
CA ASN A 91 19.08 -45.22 -30.14
C ASN A 91 17.95 -45.51 -31.15
N LEU A 92 17.87 -44.69 -32.20
CA LEU A 92 16.80 -44.74 -33.19
C LEU A 92 16.70 -46.05 -33.97
N ALA A 93 17.84 -46.62 -34.38
CA ALA A 93 17.87 -47.83 -35.20
C ALA A 93 17.30 -49.04 -34.46
N ASP A 94 17.70 -49.20 -33.20
CA ASP A 94 17.19 -50.26 -32.34
C ASP A 94 15.73 -49.98 -31.93
N LEU A 95 15.36 -48.72 -31.68
CA LEU A 95 13.96 -48.35 -31.38
C LEU A 95 13.03 -48.66 -32.56
N ASN A 96 13.45 -48.34 -33.78
CA ASN A 96 12.71 -48.63 -35.01
C ASN A 96 12.55 -50.15 -35.24
N THR A 97 13.59 -50.92 -34.94
CA THR A 97 13.51 -52.40 -34.97
C THR A 97 12.58 -52.95 -33.88
N ALA A 98 12.66 -52.37 -32.68
CA ALA A 98 11.86 -52.76 -31.53
C ALA A 98 10.37 -52.42 -31.70
N TYR A 99 10.02 -51.40 -32.50
CA TYR A 99 8.64 -51.01 -32.78
C TYR A 99 7.79 -52.18 -33.31
N SER A 100 8.35 -53.02 -34.19
CA SER A 100 7.63 -54.16 -34.78
C SER A 100 7.71 -55.44 -33.94
N THR A 101 8.58 -55.50 -32.93
CA THR A 101 8.91 -56.74 -32.21
C THR A 101 8.60 -56.69 -30.71
N THR A 102 8.48 -55.50 -30.13
CA THR A 102 8.28 -55.28 -28.69
C THR A 102 6.99 -54.49 -28.45
N PRO A 103 5.91 -55.11 -27.92
CA PRO A 103 4.62 -54.43 -27.72
C PRO A 103 4.70 -53.17 -26.85
N ALA A 104 5.57 -53.16 -25.84
CA ALA A 104 5.78 -51.99 -24.97
C ALA A 104 6.38 -50.79 -25.74
N VAL A 105 7.40 -51.04 -26.57
CA VAL A 105 8.00 -50.00 -27.43
C VAL A 105 6.99 -49.51 -28.47
N LYS A 106 6.22 -50.42 -29.07
CA LYS A 106 5.13 -50.06 -30.00
C LYS A 106 4.13 -49.10 -29.35
N ALA A 107 3.67 -49.42 -28.14
CA ALA A 107 2.73 -48.58 -27.40
C ALA A 107 3.30 -47.19 -27.10
N ILE A 108 4.59 -47.09 -26.76
CA ILE A 108 5.27 -45.81 -26.51
C ILE A 108 5.32 -44.98 -27.79
N VAL A 109 5.81 -45.53 -28.91
CA VAL A 109 5.89 -44.81 -30.18
C VAL A 109 4.50 -44.41 -30.69
N ASP A 110 3.51 -45.29 -30.58
CA ASP A 110 2.12 -44.97 -30.92
C ASP A 110 1.56 -43.84 -30.04
N SER A 111 1.98 -43.71 -28.79
CA SER A 111 1.52 -42.63 -27.91
C SER A 111 2.06 -41.24 -28.33
N PHE A 112 3.25 -41.16 -28.92
CA PHE A 112 3.71 -39.94 -29.61
C PHE A 112 2.85 -39.64 -30.84
N GLY A 113 2.59 -40.67 -31.66
CA GLY A 113 1.80 -40.58 -32.89
C GLY A 113 0.31 -40.24 -32.69
N ASN A 114 -0.23 -40.50 -31.50
CA ASN A 114 -1.64 -40.28 -31.17
C ASN A 114 -1.84 -39.18 -30.12
N SER A 115 -0.81 -38.40 -29.82
CA SER A 115 -0.91 -37.31 -28.85
C SER A 115 -1.84 -36.21 -29.37
N ALA A 116 -2.46 -35.46 -28.45
CA ALA A 116 -3.33 -34.34 -28.84
C ALA A 116 -2.58 -33.27 -29.62
N GLU A 117 -1.29 -33.04 -29.33
CA GLU A 117 -0.46 -32.08 -30.07
C GLU A 117 -0.28 -32.50 -31.53
N LEU A 118 0.06 -33.77 -31.80
CA LEU A 118 0.21 -34.25 -33.18
C LEU A 118 -1.11 -34.18 -33.96
N LEU A 119 -2.20 -34.60 -33.31
CA LEU A 119 -3.53 -34.56 -33.91
C LEU A 119 -3.98 -33.11 -34.18
N ALA A 120 -3.64 -32.16 -33.31
CA ALA A 120 -3.92 -30.75 -33.53
C ALA A 120 -3.07 -30.15 -34.66
N LEU A 121 -1.81 -30.57 -34.80
CA LEU A 121 -0.91 -30.08 -35.84
C LEU A 121 -1.26 -30.61 -37.23
N TYR A 122 -1.63 -31.90 -37.35
CA TYR A 122 -1.70 -32.57 -38.64
C TYR A 122 -3.05 -33.25 -38.94
N GLY A 123 -3.92 -33.39 -37.95
CA GLY A 123 -5.21 -34.07 -38.07
C GLY A 123 -5.11 -35.59 -38.31
N SER A 124 -6.22 -36.29 -38.13
CA SER A 124 -6.37 -37.68 -38.55
C SER A 124 -6.80 -37.74 -40.02
N GLY A 125 -6.00 -38.37 -40.88
CA GLY A 125 -6.36 -38.65 -42.28
C GLY A 125 -5.77 -37.71 -43.35
N ASN A 126 -4.96 -36.71 -42.97
CA ASN A 126 -4.20 -35.89 -43.93
C ASN A 126 -2.79 -36.46 -44.19
N ALA A 127 -2.71 -37.60 -44.88
CA ALA A 127 -1.46 -38.31 -45.13
C ALA A 127 -0.41 -37.45 -45.86
N SER A 128 -0.82 -36.66 -46.86
CA SER A 128 0.09 -35.81 -47.63
C SER A 128 0.61 -34.62 -46.83
N GLY A 129 -0.26 -33.97 -46.04
CA GLY A 129 0.14 -32.88 -45.15
C GLY A 129 1.09 -33.34 -44.05
N PHE A 130 0.82 -34.51 -43.46
CA PHE A 130 1.68 -35.11 -42.44
C PHE A 130 3.09 -35.42 -42.97
N ILE A 131 3.20 -36.14 -44.10
CA ILE A 131 4.51 -36.45 -44.70
C ILE A 131 5.28 -35.19 -45.07
N ASN A 132 4.59 -34.17 -45.57
CA ASN A 132 5.24 -32.89 -45.82
C ASN A 132 5.78 -32.24 -44.55
N ALA A 133 5.05 -32.30 -43.43
CA ALA A 133 5.55 -31.81 -42.15
C ALA A 133 6.77 -32.62 -41.66
N ILE A 134 6.75 -33.95 -41.78
CA ILE A 134 7.92 -34.78 -41.40
C ILE A 134 9.14 -34.42 -42.26
N TYR A 135 8.98 -34.29 -43.58
CA TYR A 135 10.08 -33.89 -44.46
C TYR A 135 10.64 -32.51 -44.08
N GLN A 136 9.76 -31.57 -43.73
CA GLN A 136 10.18 -30.26 -43.24
C GLN A 136 10.86 -30.33 -41.87
N ASN A 137 10.43 -31.22 -40.98
CA ASN A 137 10.91 -31.37 -39.60
C ASN A 137 12.26 -32.09 -39.49
N ILE A 138 12.64 -32.96 -40.44
CA ILE A 138 13.89 -33.73 -40.35
C ILE A 138 14.75 -33.77 -41.61
N LEU A 139 14.26 -33.33 -42.78
CA LEU A 139 15.01 -33.35 -44.04
C LEU A 139 15.24 -31.96 -44.68
N ASP A 140 14.70 -30.90 -44.09
CA ASP A 140 14.80 -29.51 -44.59
C ASP A 140 14.36 -29.35 -46.07
N ARG A 141 13.34 -30.10 -46.48
CA ARG A 141 12.86 -30.09 -47.87
C ARG A 141 11.36 -30.29 -47.98
N SER A 142 10.77 -29.80 -49.08
CA SER A 142 9.36 -30.03 -49.39
C SER A 142 9.15 -31.35 -50.13
N THR A 143 7.95 -31.92 -50.02
CA THR A 143 7.59 -33.14 -50.77
C THR A 143 7.62 -32.96 -52.29
N ALA A 144 7.62 -31.73 -52.78
CA ALA A 144 7.81 -31.45 -54.21
C ALA A 144 9.22 -31.78 -54.71
N SER A 145 10.22 -31.72 -53.82
CA SER A 145 11.62 -32.06 -54.14
C SER A 145 11.91 -33.57 -54.13
N ASP A 146 10.99 -34.38 -53.57
CA ASP A 146 11.03 -35.84 -53.56
C ASP A 146 9.59 -36.39 -53.69
N ALA A 147 9.01 -36.16 -54.87
CA ALA A 147 7.62 -36.52 -55.13
C ALA A 147 7.39 -38.05 -55.09
N ALA A 148 8.40 -38.84 -55.45
CA ALA A 148 8.33 -40.29 -55.44
C ALA A 148 8.32 -40.86 -54.01
N GLY A 149 9.24 -40.40 -53.15
CA GLY A 149 9.25 -40.77 -51.74
C GLY A 149 7.99 -40.29 -51.01
N ALA A 150 7.55 -39.06 -51.27
CA ALA A 150 6.32 -38.53 -50.71
C ALA A 150 5.08 -39.38 -51.08
N ALA A 151 4.95 -39.78 -52.35
CA ALA A 151 3.85 -40.63 -52.81
C ALA A 151 3.88 -42.03 -52.16
N TYR A 152 5.09 -42.60 -51.97
CA TYR A 152 5.26 -43.87 -51.27
C TYR A 152 4.76 -43.80 -49.82
N TRP A 153 5.26 -42.84 -49.04
CA TRP A 153 4.89 -42.71 -47.63
C TRP A 153 3.43 -42.34 -47.44
N SER A 154 2.91 -41.38 -48.22
CA SER A 154 1.50 -41.00 -48.14
C SER A 154 0.56 -42.14 -48.57
N GLY A 155 0.96 -42.99 -49.52
CA GLY A 155 0.18 -44.18 -49.92
C GLY A 155 0.11 -45.26 -48.83
N LEU A 156 1.20 -45.48 -48.09
CA LEU A 156 1.21 -46.41 -46.96
C LEU A 156 0.31 -45.94 -45.80
N LEU A 157 0.28 -44.63 -45.54
CA LEU A 157 -0.62 -44.04 -44.55
C LEU A 157 -2.09 -44.09 -45.00
N ALA A 158 -2.38 -43.73 -46.25
CA ALA A 158 -3.75 -43.71 -46.78
C ALA A 158 -4.38 -45.11 -46.86
N SER A 159 -3.56 -46.15 -47.09
CA SER A 159 -4.01 -47.55 -47.09
C SER A 159 -4.14 -48.17 -45.69
N GLY A 160 -3.68 -47.47 -44.64
CA GLY A 160 -3.63 -48.01 -43.28
C GLY A 160 -2.56 -49.09 -43.07
N THR A 161 -1.67 -49.30 -44.06
CA THR A 161 -0.56 -50.26 -43.98
C THR A 161 0.48 -49.84 -42.93
N MET A 162 0.57 -48.53 -42.67
CA MET A 162 1.48 -47.94 -41.70
C MET A 162 0.75 -46.84 -40.90
N THR A 163 1.09 -46.70 -39.63
CA THR A 163 0.60 -45.59 -38.79
C THR A 163 1.43 -44.33 -39.01
N GLN A 164 0.87 -43.14 -38.72
CA GLN A 164 1.66 -41.90 -38.69
C GLN A 164 2.86 -42.00 -37.76
N ALA A 165 2.67 -42.67 -36.62
CA ALA A 165 3.72 -42.95 -35.64
C ALA A 165 4.87 -43.74 -36.27
N GLN A 166 4.57 -44.83 -36.96
CA GLN A 166 5.58 -45.67 -37.58
C GLN A 166 6.29 -44.97 -38.73
N ALA A 167 5.56 -44.19 -39.54
CA ALA A 167 6.15 -43.47 -40.68
C ALA A 167 7.17 -42.41 -40.20
N ALA A 168 6.83 -41.62 -39.18
CA ALA A 168 7.76 -40.62 -38.63
C ALA A 168 9.04 -41.26 -38.09
N LEU A 169 8.92 -42.36 -37.31
CA LEU A 169 10.07 -43.08 -36.78
C LEU A 169 10.93 -43.71 -37.89
N ALA A 170 10.31 -44.30 -38.90
CA ALA A 170 11.02 -44.95 -40.00
C ALA A 170 11.80 -43.93 -40.87
N ILE A 171 11.18 -42.79 -41.20
CA ILE A 171 11.84 -41.73 -41.99
C ILE A 171 12.98 -41.11 -41.18
N LEU A 172 12.76 -40.82 -39.89
CA LEU A 172 13.80 -40.31 -38.98
C LEU A 172 14.97 -41.29 -38.85
N SER A 173 14.68 -42.57 -38.60
CA SER A 173 15.72 -43.61 -38.47
C SER A 173 16.50 -43.81 -39.75
N ALA A 174 15.87 -43.65 -40.93
CA ALA A 174 16.56 -43.73 -42.20
C ALA A 174 17.50 -42.53 -42.40
N ALA A 175 17.00 -41.31 -42.19
CA ALA A 175 17.80 -40.09 -42.32
C ALA A 175 19.01 -40.05 -41.37
N ALA A 176 18.82 -40.46 -40.12
CA ALA A 176 19.90 -40.54 -39.13
C ALA A 176 20.89 -41.69 -39.37
N GLY A 177 20.56 -42.64 -40.24
CA GLY A 177 21.40 -43.79 -40.59
C GLY A 177 22.23 -43.60 -41.86
N GLU A 178 22.04 -42.50 -42.58
CA GLU A 178 22.84 -42.13 -43.75
C GLU A 178 24.28 -41.76 -43.36
N PRO A 179 25.25 -41.77 -44.28
CA PRO A 179 26.61 -41.30 -44.00
C PRO A 179 26.60 -39.87 -43.46
N THR A 180 27.50 -39.55 -42.52
CA THR A 180 27.59 -38.22 -41.87
C THR A 180 27.95 -37.06 -42.82
N THR A 181 28.22 -37.37 -44.09
CA THR A 181 28.43 -36.38 -45.15
C THR A 181 27.17 -36.11 -45.97
N SER A 182 26.07 -36.82 -45.70
CA SER A 182 24.79 -36.64 -46.36
C SER A 182 24.09 -35.39 -45.82
N SER A 183 23.32 -34.72 -46.67
CA SER A 183 22.55 -33.54 -46.24
C SER A 183 21.50 -33.92 -45.20
N ASP A 184 20.86 -35.10 -45.34
CA ASP A 184 19.77 -35.53 -44.47
C ASP A 184 20.26 -35.86 -43.06
N GLU A 185 21.38 -36.58 -42.91
CA GLU A 185 21.98 -36.84 -41.59
C GLU A 185 22.43 -35.53 -40.93
N GLN A 186 23.03 -34.61 -41.70
CA GLN A 186 23.49 -33.34 -41.16
C GLN A 186 22.33 -32.44 -40.69
N VAL A 187 21.18 -32.45 -41.37
CA VAL A 187 19.96 -31.75 -40.88
C VAL A 187 19.53 -32.33 -39.53
N VAL A 188 19.45 -33.65 -39.41
CA VAL A 188 19.07 -34.33 -38.16
C VAL A 188 20.06 -34.00 -37.04
N ALA A 189 21.36 -34.07 -37.31
CA ALA A 189 22.41 -33.75 -36.34
C ALA A 189 22.35 -32.29 -35.88
N ASN A 190 22.19 -31.34 -36.82
CA ASN A 190 22.11 -29.91 -36.50
C ASN A 190 20.87 -29.59 -35.67
N ARG A 191 19.70 -30.15 -36.03
CA ARG A 191 18.45 -29.94 -35.27
C ARG A 191 18.50 -30.57 -33.90
N LEU A 192 19.11 -31.75 -33.76
CA LEU A 192 19.35 -32.36 -32.45
C LEU A 192 20.24 -31.48 -31.56
N ALA A 193 21.34 -30.94 -32.11
CA ALA A 193 22.24 -30.06 -31.36
C ALA A 193 21.53 -28.79 -30.87
N VAL A 194 20.75 -28.15 -31.75
CA VAL A 194 19.97 -26.95 -31.41
C VAL A 194 18.86 -27.25 -30.40
N ALA A 195 18.13 -28.35 -30.57
CA ALA A 195 17.05 -28.76 -29.66
C ALA A 195 17.58 -29.09 -28.26
N ASN A 196 18.67 -29.86 -28.16
CA ASN A 196 19.35 -30.12 -26.89
C ASN A 196 19.79 -28.83 -26.19
N TYR A 197 20.39 -27.89 -26.94
CA TYR A 197 20.80 -26.61 -26.37
C TYR A 197 19.59 -25.84 -25.84
N PHE A 198 18.50 -25.76 -26.60
CA PHE A 198 17.25 -25.12 -26.19
C PHE A 198 16.71 -25.72 -24.89
N THR A 199 16.51 -27.04 -24.83
CA THR A 199 15.94 -27.74 -23.66
C THR A 199 16.81 -27.59 -22.42
N ASN A 200 18.13 -27.60 -22.58
CA ASN A 200 19.07 -27.35 -21.48
C ASN A 200 19.00 -25.91 -20.97
N GLN A 201 18.87 -24.92 -21.86
CA GLN A 201 18.70 -23.52 -21.45
C GLN A 201 17.38 -23.33 -20.67
N ILE A 202 16.26 -23.89 -21.15
CA ILE A 202 14.99 -23.85 -20.41
C ILE A 202 15.13 -24.51 -19.03
N SER A 203 15.81 -25.67 -18.95
CA SER A 203 16.02 -26.37 -17.68
C SER A 203 16.86 -25.56 -16.68
N ASN A 204 17.86 -24.83 -17.15
CA ASN A 204 18.72 -23.99 -16.31
C ASN A 204 18.02 -22.75 -15.73
N LEU A 205 16.91 -22.31 -16.33
CA LEU A 205 16.11 -21.20 -15.80
C LEU A 205 15.34 -21.58 -14.52
N ASN A 206 15.36 -22.86 -14.11
CA ASN A 206 14.63 -23.39 -12.94
C ASN A 206 13.12 -23.05 -12.93
N ASP A 207 12.54 -22.71 -14.09
CA ASP A 207 11.24 -22.05 -14.14
C ASP A 207 10.10 -23.01 -14.51
N ASN A 208 9.06 -23.00 -13.68
CA ASN A 208 7.95 -23.96 -13.66
C ASN A 208 6.88 -23.67 -14.73
N GLY A 209 7.24 -23.37 -15.98
CA GLY A 209 6.19 -23.09 -16.99
C GLY A 209 6.62 -22.50 -18.33
N VAL A 210 7.75 -21.77 -18.37
CA VAL A 210 8.16 -20.87 -19.48
C VAL A 210 8.16 -21.49 -20.88
N TYR A 211 8.20 -22.81 -21.03
CA TYR A 211 8.04 -23.45 -22.32
C TYR A 211 6.81 -24.37 -22.30
N SER A 212 5.63 -23.75 -22.27
CA SER A 212 4.35 -24.47 -22.27
C SER A 212 3.30 -23.83 -23.17
N GLY A 213 2.35 -24.65 -23.63
CA GLY A 213 1.24 -24.18 -24.46
C GLY A 213 1.57 -23.99 -25.96
N ALA A 214 0.52 -23.67 -26.73
CA ALA A 214 0.61 -23.68 -28.19
C ALA A 214 1.52 -22.59 -28.77
N THR A 215 1.56 -21.41 -28.15
CA THR A 215 2.35 -20.25 -28.58
C THR A 215 3.85 -20.53 -28.44
N ALA A 216 4.29 -20.93 -27.25
CA ALA A 216 5.68 -21.29 -26.99
C ALA A 216 6.16 -22.41 -27.92
N ASN A 217 5.32 -23.43 -28.11
CA ASN A 217 5.58 -24.53 -29.05
C ASN A 217 5.73 -24.02 -30.50
N SER A 218 4.92 -23.04 -30.91
CA SER A 218 4.98 -22.44 -32.25
C SER A 218 6.27 -21.66 -32.47
N SER A 219 6.68 -20.85 -31.49
CA SER A 219 7.93 -20.09 -31.54
C SER A 219 9.16 -21.02 -31.62
N ALA A 220 9.15 -22.11 -30.86
CA ALA A 220 10.22 -23.12 -30.93
C ALA A 220 10.23 -23.89 -32.27
N ARG A 221 9.06 -24.18 -32.86
CA ARG A 221 8.96 -24.73 -34.23
C ARG A 221 9.57 -23.78 -35.26
N ALA A 222 9.16 -22.51 -35.24
CA ALA A 222 9.62 -21.49 -36.18
C ALA A 222 11.13 -21.21 -36.08
N MET A 223 11.73 -21.44 -34.91
CA MET A 223 13.18 -21.43 -34.75
C MET A 223 13.83 -22.64 -35.44
N LEU A 224 13.35 -23.86 -35.21
CA LEU A 224 13.95 -25.06 -35.79
C LEU A 224 13.81 -25.17 -37.31
N THR A 225 12.80 -24.55 -37.92
CA THR A 225 12.68 -24.49 -39.39
C THR A 225 13.80 -23.69 -40.06
N GLN A 226 14.55 -22.87 -39.32
CA GLN A 226 15.72 -22.15 -39.84
C GLN A 226 17.01 -22.98 -39.81
N VAL A 227 16.95 -24.20 -39.26
CA VAL A 227 18.11 -25.10 -39.13
C VAL A 227 18.09 -26.09 -40.28
N GLY A 228 19.10 -26.02 -41.15
CA GLY A 228 19.33 -26.92 -42.28
C GLY A 228 20.70 -27.60 -42.21
N SER A 229 21.14 -28.26 -43.28
CA SER A 229 22.42 -28.99 -43.32
C SER A 229 23.65 -28.08 -43.21
N ALA A 230 23.57 -26.84 -43.68
CA ALA A 230 24.68 -25.88 -43.66
C ALA A 230 24.74 -25.00 -42.39
N THR A 231 23.85 -25.21 -41.41
CA THR A 231 23.76 -24.36 -40.22
C THR A 231 24.97 -24.53 -39.30
N ASP A 232 25.63 -23.42 -38.93
CA ASP A 232 26.57 -23.36 -37.82
C ASP A 232 25.79 -23.33 -36.50
N THR A 233 25.76 -24.46 -35.80
CA THR A 233 24.98 -24.63 -34.57
C THR A 233 25.51 -23.83 -33.39
N ALA A 234 26.79 -23.42 -33.40
CA ALA A 234 27.35 -22.58 -32.35
C ALA A 234 26.89 -21.12 -32.53
N ALA A 235 26.97 -20.59 -33.74
CA ALA A 235 26.45 -19.26 -34.05
C ALA A 235 24.93 -19.16 -33.85
N PHE A 236 24.21 -20.26 -34.10
CA PHE A 236 22.75 -20.33 -33.95
C PHE A 236 22.28 -20.25 -32.48
N GLN A 237 23.17 -20.44 -31.50
CA GLN A 237 22.81 -20.34 -30.06
C GLN A 237 22.26 -18.95 -29.68
N THR A 238 22.66 -17.88 -30.37
CA THR A 238 22.09 -16.54 -30.16
C THR A 238 20.62 -16.49 -30.59
N THR A 239 20.27 -17.14 -31.71
CA THR A 239 18.87 -17.26 -32.14
C THR A 239 18.06 -18.04 -31.10
N VAL A 240 18.61 -19.12 -30.57
CA VAL A 240 17.98 -19.90 -29.48
C VAL A 240 17.71 -19.04 -28.26
N ALA A 241 18.70 -18.28 -27.77
CA ALA A 241 18.54 -17.41 -26.62
C ALA A 241 17.46 -16.32 -26.85
N ASN A 242 17.41 -15.75 -28.06
CA ASN A 242 16.38 -14.79 -28.44
C ASN A 242 14.98 -15.43 -28.47
N THR A 243 14.85 -16.63 -29.03
CA THR A 243 13.58 -17.37 -29.04
C THR A 243 13.09 -17.68 -27.63
N ILE A 244 13.98 -18.11 -26.72
CA ILE A 244 13.64 -18.33 -25.31
C ILE A 244 13.16 -17.04 -24.65
N THR A 245 13.83 -15.92 -24.93
CA THR A 245 13.42 -14.60 -24.44
C THR A 245 12.05 -14.19 -24.96
N THR A 246 11.76 -14.42 -26.25
CA THR A 246 10.43 -14.20 -26.84
C THR A 246 9.37 -15.00 -26.11
N ILE A 247 9.61 -16.31 -25.98
CA ILE A 247 8.68 -17.23 -25.33
C ILE A 247 8.39 -16.78 -23.89
N ASN A 248 9.42 -16.39 -23.13
CA ASN A 248 9.24 -15.90 -21.77
C ASN A 248 8.44 -14.59 -21.70
N ASN A 249 8.71 -13.64 -22.61
CA ASN A 249 7.95 -12.39 -22.68
C ASN A 249 6.47 -12.64 -23.01
N GLU A 250 6.20 -13.50 -24.01
CA GLU A 250 4.84 -13.85 -24.44
C GLU A 250 4.07 -14.57 -23.33
N GLU A 251 4.68 -15.56 -22.67
CA GLU A 251 4.01 -16.33 -21.63
C GLU A 251 3.69 -15.47 -20.40
N ILE A 252 4.64 -14.68 -19.91
CA ILE A 252 4.39 -13.81 -18.75
C ILE A 252 3.32 -12.77 -19.09
N PHE A 253 3.40 -12.15 -20.27
CA PHE A 253 2.37 -11.23 -20.74
C PHE A 253 1.00 -11.89 -20.80
N GLU A 254 0.88 -13.05 -21.46
CA GLU A 254 -0.39 -13.76 -21.63
C GLU A 254 -0.98 -14.26 -20.32
N SER A 255 -0.14 -14.71 -19.37
CA SER A 255 -0.58 -15.19 -18.06
C SER A 255 -1.42 -14.15 -17.32
N THR A 256 -1.10 -12.87 -17.53
CA THR A 256 -1.79 -11.73 -16.90
C THR A 256 -2.85 -11.15 -17.85
N ALA A 257 -2.49 -10.90 -19.11
CA ALA A 257 -3.36 -10.26 -20.11
C ALA A 257 -4.60 -11.09 -20.45
N LEU A 258 -4.55 -12.43 -20.39
CA LEU A 258 -5.71 -13.30 -20.61
C LEU A 258 -6.51 -13.54 -19.32
N SER A 259 -5.94 -13.24 -18.15
CA SER A 259 -6.46 -13.60 -16.82
C SER A 259 -6.81 -12.38 -15.96
N GLY A 260 -7.57 -11.43 -16.52
CA GLY A 260 -8.03 -10.23 -15.81
C GLY A 260 -7.32 -8.95 -16.23
N GLY A 261 -6.23 -9.05 -16.98
CA GLY A 261 -5.45 -7.92 -17.45
C GLY A 261 -4.37 -7.45 -16.47
N GLU A 262 -3.56 -6.50 -16.94
CA GLU A 262 -2.54 -5.82 -16.14
C GLU A 262 -3.12 -4.50 -15.60
N ALA A 263 -2.77 -4.16 -14.35
CA ALA A 263 -3.24 -2.94 -13.71
C ALA A 263 -2.11 -2.10 -13.11
N THR A 264 -2.27 -0.79 -13.08
CA THR A 264 -1.46 0.15 -12.28
C THR A 264 -2.32 0.76 -11.19
N ILE A 265 -1.71 1.20 -10.09
CA ILE A 265 -2.41 1.94 -9.03
C ILE A 265 -2.11 3.43 -9.19
N THR A 266 -3.13 4.25 -8.99
CA THR A 266 -3.00 5.70 -8.90
C THR A 266 -3.80 6.20 -7.70
N GLU A 267 -3.16 7.05 -6.90
CA GLU A 267 -3.74 7.59 -5.68
C GLU A 267 -3.49 9.10 -5.53
N ASN A 268 -4.40 9.74 -4.79
CA ASN A 268 -4.27 11.07 -4.22
C ASN A 268 -5.02 11.10 -2.90
N ILE A 269 -4.49 10.35 -1.95
CA ILE A 269 -5.01 10.28 -0.58
C ILE A 269 -4.08 11.11 0.33
N PRO A 270 -4.63 11.88 1.27
CA PRO A 270 -3.80 12.58 2.25
C PRO A 270 -3.09 11.54 3.12
N TYR A 271 -1.76 11.66 3.23
CA TYR A 271 -1.00 10.90 4.19
C TYR A 271 -1.38 11.35 5.60
N GLY A 272 -1.81 10.40 6.44
CA GLY A 272 -2.26 10.68 7.80
C GLY A 272 -3.72 11.11 7.87
N GLY A 273 -4.59 10.59 7.00
CA GLY A 273 -6.03 10.60 7.24
C GLY A 273 -6.70 11.98 7.29
N GLY A 274 -6.23 12.96 6.51
CA GLY A 274 -6.96 14.21 6.31
C GLY A 274 -8.38 13.97 5.78
N ASN A 275 -9.29 14.95 5.94
CA ASN A 275 -10.68 14.84 5.48
C ASN A 275 -10.74 14.40 4.02
N LEU A 276 -11.22 13.16 3.78
CA LEU A 276 -11.42 12.62 2.46
C LEU A 276 -12.60 13.35 1.78
N VAL A 277 -12.31 14.06 0.70
CA VAL A 277 -13.30 14.81 -0.09
C VAL A 277 -13.59 14.04 -1.38
N PRO A 278 -14.82 13.56 -1.60
CA PRO A 278 -15.21 12.91 -2.84
C PRO A 278 -14.90 13.78 -4.08
N GLY A 279 -14.25 13.20 -5.08
CA GLY A 279 -13.84 13.88 -6.32
C GLY A 279 -12.54 14.69 -6.22
N ILE A 280 -11.96 14.82 -5.02
CA ILE A 280 -10.63 15.40 -4.79
C ILE A 280 -9.64 14.31 -4.36
N ASN A 281 -10.06 13.44 -3.44
CA ASN A 281 -9.30 12.26 -3.04
C ASN A 281 -9.73 11.03 -3.82
N TYR A 282 -8.76 10.19 -4.14
CA TYR A 282 -8.99 8.98 -4.92
C TYR A 282 -7.90 7.94 -4.70
N ILE A 283 -8.27 6.67 -4.82
CA ILE A 283 -7.34 5.56 -5.02
C ILE A 283 -8.02 4.60 -5.99
N TYR A 284 -7.41 4.37 -7.14
CA TYR A 284 -8.01 3.57 -8.20
C TYR A 284 -6.95 2.74 -8.91
N SER A 285 -7.40 1.62 -9.47
CA SER A 285 -6.60 0.87 -10.43
C SER A 285 -6.98 1.27 -11.85
N THR A 286 -5.98 1.44 -12.71
CA THR A 286 -6.19 1.50 -14.16
C THR A 286 -5.77 0.16 -14.77
N SER A 287 -6.72 -0.58 -15.32
CA SER A 287 -6.50 -1.90 -15.91
C SER A 287 -6.83 -1.94 -17.39
N ILE A 288 -6.19 -2.85 -18.11
CA ILE A 288 -6.68 -3.28 -19.43
C ILE A 288 -7.68 -4.44 -19.23
N ASN A 289 -8.74 -4.53 -20.03
CA ASN A 289 -9.58 -5.74 -20.00
C ASN A 289 -8.76 -6.98 -20.39
N SER A 290 -9.21 -8.14 -19.92
CA SER A 290 -8.70 -9.42 -20.41
C SER A 290 -8.79 -9.47 -21.94
N LEU A 291 -7.68 -9.85 -22.57
CA LEU A 291 -7.68 -10.22 -23.97
C LEU A 291 -8.55 -11.45 -24.17
N THR A 292 -9.30 -11.48 -25.27
CA THR A 292 -10.17 -12.60 -25.63
C THR A 292 -9.38 -13.82 -26.14
N GLN A 293 -8.22 -13.60 -26.74
CA GLN A 293 -7.33 -14.63 -27.26
C GLN A 293 -5.89 -14.10 -27.32
N SER A 294 -4.92 -14.98 -27.50
CA SER A 294 -3.51 -14.59 -27.68
C SER A 294 -3.32 -13.71 -28.93
N PRO A 295 -2.42 -12.71 -28.88
CA PRO A 295 -1.96 -11.98 -30.07
C PRO A 295 -1.29 -12.84 -31.15
N SER A 296 -0.91 -14.09 -30.85
CA SER A 296 -0.43 -15.05 -31.84
C SER A 296 -1.50 -15.43 -32.86
N SER A 297 -2.78 -15.30 -32.49
CA SER A 297 -3.94 -15.50 -33.37
C SER A 297 -4.30 -14.24 -34.18
N GLY A 298 -3.42 -13.23 -34.18
CA GLY A 298 -3.60 -11.94 -34.84
C GLY A 298 -3.81 -10.79 -33.83
N PRO A 299 -3.75 -9.53 -34.28
CA PRO A 299 -3.85 -8.37 -33.41
C PRO A 299 -5.15 -8.34 -32.59
N GLN A 300 -5.04 -8.04 -31.30
CA GLN A 300 -6.15 -7.99 -30.35
C GLN A 300 -6.47 -6.56 -29.96
N ILE A 301 -7.75 -6.26 -29.71
CA ILE A 301 -8.19 -4.97 -29.19
C ILE A 301 -8.46 -5.08 -27.70
N SER A 302 -7.92 -4.13 -26.95
CA SER A 302 -8.14 -3.96 -25.52
C SER A 302 -8.59 -2.54 -25.22
N SER A 303 -9.34 -2.35 -24.14
CA SER A 303 -9.76 -1.07 -23.62
C SER A 303 -9.25 -0.89 -22.20
N THR A 304 -9.02 0.36 -21.80
CA THR A 304 -8.55 0.70 -20.46
C THR A 304 -9.74 1.06 -19.57
N TYR A 305 -9.74 0.57 -18.33
CA TYR A 305 -10.79 0.81 -17.34
C TYR A 305 -10.18 1.40 -16.08
N THR A 306 -10.91 2.33 -15.47
CA THR A 306 -10.58 2.86 -14.16
C THR A 306 -11.57 2.30 -13.16
N THR A 307 -11.05 1.64 -12.14
CA THR A 307 -11.85 1.04 -11.06
C THR A 307 -11.41 1.66 -9.75
N SER A 308 -12.34 2.31 -9.06
CA SER A 308 -12.04 2.80 -7.71
C SER A 308 -11.78 1.62 -6.78
N LEU A 309 -10.75 1.76 -5.95
CA LEU A 309 -10.44 0.81 -4.89
C LEU A 309 -11.18 1.14 -3.59
N ASP A 310 -11.84 2.30 -3.54
CA ASP A 310 -12.76 2.73 -2.48
C ASP A 310 -14.07 3.23 -3.10
N ASN A 311 -15.20 2.66 -2.66
CA ASN A 311 -16.53 2.98 -3.19
C ASN A 311 -17.00 4.41 -2.87
N LEU A 312 -16.37 5.10 -1.91
CA LEU A 312 -16.68 6.49 -1.52
C LEU A 312 -15.87 7.53 -2.28
N LEU A 313 -14.71 7.12 -2.83
CA LEU A 313 -13.81 8.00 -3.55
C LEU A 313 -13.96 7.81 -5.06
N ALA A 314 -14.63 8.76 -5.72
CA ALA A 314 -14.71 8.74 -7.17
C ALA A 314 -13.40 9.30 -7.78
N PRO A 315 -12.77 8.59 -8.75
CA PRO A 315 -11.60 9.10 -9.46
C PRO A 315 -11.99 10.30 -10.35
N GLN A 316 -11.05 11.23 -10.56
CA GLN A 316 -11.26 12.32 -11.50
C GLN A 316 -11.34 11.79 -12.94
N SER A 317 -12.20 12.40 -13.76
CA SER A 317 -12.28 12.11 -15.18
C SER A 317 -10.95 12.41 -15.86
N ALA A 318 -10.36 11.41 -16.51
CA ALA A 318 -9.15 11.61 -17.31
C ALA A 318 -9.40 12.62 -18.45
N SER A 319 -8.46 13.54 -18.67
CA SER A 319 -8.47 14.38 -19.87
C SER A 319 -7.95 13.59 -21.06
N ASN A 320 -8.64 13.62 -22.20
CA ASN A 320 -8.14 12.98 -23.42
C ASN A 320 -6.90 13.72 -23.95
N GLY A 321 -5.81 12.99 -24.16
CA GLY A 321 -4.59 13.55 -24.77
C GLY A 321 -4.78 13.87 -26.26
N ARG A 322 -4.13 14.94 -26.72
CA ARG A 322 -4.12 15.40 -28.12
C ARG A 322 -2.79 15.05 -28.78
N ILE A 323 -2.84 14.32 -29.89
CA ILE A 323 -1.65 13.88 -30.62
C ILE A 323 -1.61 14.57 -31.98
N LEU A 324 -0.48 15.18 -32.32
CA LEU A 324 -0.21 15.65 -33.67
C LEU A 324 0.35 14.47 -34.47
N LEU A 325 -0.35 14.10 -35.54
CA LEU A 325 0.09 13.05 -36.47
C LEU A 325 -0.18 13.52 -37.90
N ASN A 326 0.88 13.56 -38.73
CA ASN A 326 0.81 13.94 -40.16
C ASN A 326 0.06 15.27 -40.42
N GLY A 327 0.29 16.28 -39.58
CA GLY A 327 -0.32 17.62 -39.74
C GLY A 327 -1.79 17.72 -39.29
N GLN A 328 -2.30 16.73 -38.56
CA GLN A 328 -3.65 16.72 -38.00
C GLN A 328 -3.63 16.45 -36.49
N ILE A 329 -4.58 17.05 -35.76
CA ILE A 329 -4.76 16.83 -34.33
C ILE A 329 -5.80 15.74 -34.11
N TRP A 330 -5.36 14.68 -33.44
CA TRP A 330 -6.18 13.53 -33.08
C TRP A 330 -6.39 13.47 -31.58
N LEU A 331 -7.56 12.97 -31.17
CA LEU A 331 -7.84 12.64 -29.78
C LEU A 331 -7.54 11.16 -29.56
N LEU A 332 -6.81 10.87 -28.48
CA LEU A 332 -6.75 9.51 -27.94
C LEU A 332 -8.17 9.03 -27.62
N SER A 333 -8.43 7.74 -27.87
CA SER A 333 -9.72 7.14 -27.55
C SER A 333 -10.09 7.39 -26.08
N SER A 334 -11.30 7.90 -25.84
CA SER A 334 -11.84 8.09 -24.49
C SER A 334 -12.08 6.78 -23.75
N LEU A 335 -12.09 5.65 -24.48
CA LEU A 335 -12.13 4.30 -23.92
C LEU A 335 -10.72 3.71 -23.71
N GLY A 336 -9.67 4.47 -24.03
CA GLY A 336 -8.29 4.02 -23.94
C GLY A 336 -8.00 2.78 -24.79
N GLN A 337 -8.59 2.69 -25.99
CA GLN A 337 -8.44 1.55 -26.88
C GLN A 337 -7.00 1.36 -27.35
N ARG A 338 -6.54 0.11 -27.31
CA ARG A 338 -5.20 -0.31 -27.71
C ARG A 338 -5.30 -1.52 -28.63
N ARG A 339 -4.45 -1.57 -29.65
CA ARG A 339 -4.23 -2.77 -30.45
C ARG A 339 -2.93 -3.44 -30.03
N ILE A 340 -3.02 -4.69 -29.61
CA ILE A 340 -1.90 -5.49 -29.10
C ILE A 340 -1.53 -6.55 -30.13
N SER A 341 -0.24 -6.67 -30.44
CA SER A 341 0.30 -7.66 -31.37
C SER A 341 1.72 -8.09 -30.95
N TYR A 342 2.26 -9.14 -31.55
CA TYR A 342 3.66 -9.49 -31.40
C TYR A 342 4.50 -8.93 -32.54
N SER A 343 5.65 -8.36 -32.22
CA SER A 343 6.63 -7.85 -33.18
C SER A 343 8.03 -8.32 -32.79
N GLY A 344 8.53 -9.35 -33.48
CA GLY A 344 9.76 -10.02 -33.08
C GLY A 344 9.62 -10.62 -31.66
N ASN A 345 10.52 -10.23 -30.76
CA ASN A 345 10.53 -10.64 -29.35
C ASN A 345 9.81 -9.66 -28.39
N HIS A 346 9.03 -8.72 -28.94
CA HIS A 346 8.36 -7.65 -28.20
C HIS A 346 6.84 -7.76 -28.27
N VAL A 347 6.18 -7.31 -27.20
CA VAL A 347 4.75 -7.00 -27.19
C VAL A 347 4.56 -5.60 -27.76
N GLN A 348 3.97 -5.50 -28.95
CA GLN A 348 3.64 -4.25 -29.62
C GLN A 348 2.28 -3.75 -29.14
N VAL A 349 2.22 -2.49 -28.70
CA VAL A 349 0.99 -1.81 -28.26
C VAL A 349 0.81 -0.54 -29.08
N ASP A 350 -0.22 -0.51 -29.91
CA ASP A 350 -0.65 0.69 -30.64
C ASP A 350 -1.80 1.36 -29.88
N TYR A 351 -1.64 2.63 -29.54
CA TYR A 351 -2.67 3.44 -28.90
C TYR A 351 -3.54 4.08 -29.97
N LEU A 352 -4.85 3.84 -29.92
CA LEU A 352 -5.76 4.17 -30.99
C LEU A 352 -6.44 5.52 -30.78
N ALA A 353 -6.76 6.18 -31.90
CA ALA A 353 -7.62 7.35 -31.92
C ALA A 353 -9.05 7.01 -31.49
N SER A 354 -9.85 8.04 -31.25
CA SER A 354 -11.29 7.91 -30.97
C SER A 354 -12.11 7.21 -32.07
N ASP A 355 -11.56 7.04 -33.28
CA ASP A 355 -12.16 6.25 -34.35
C ASP A 355 -12.00 4.73 -34.17
N GLY A 356 -11.21 4.29 -33.19
CA GLY A 356 -10.96 2.88 -32.86
C GLY A 356 -10.08 2.12 -33.86
N SER A 357 -9.43 2.78 -34.82
CA SER A 357 -8.65 2.13 -35.88
C SER A 357 -7.30 2.78 -36.18
N THR A 358 -7.22 4.11 -36.12
CA THR A 358 -5.99 4.87 -36.42
C THR A 358 -5.02 4.76 -35.26
N ALA A 359 -3.82 4.21 -35.50
CA ALA A 359 -2.75 4.17 -34.50
C ALA A 359 -2.10 5.56 -34.40
N LEU A 360 -2.21 6.19 -33.23
CA LEU A 360 -1.65 7.52 -32.98
C LEU A 360 -0.22 7.46 -32.46
N THR A 361 0.08 6.42 -31.68
CA THR A 361 1.42 6.14 -31.18
C THR A 361 1.56 4.66 -30.89
N SER A 362 2.80 4.20 -30.90
CA SER A 362 3.15 2.79 -30.77
C SER A 362 4.26 2.63 -29.74
N ALA A 363 4.25 1.51 -29.04
CA ALA A 363 5.25 1.13 -28.06
C ALA A 363 5.58 -0.35 -28.16
N GLN A 364 6.82 -0.71 -27.87
CA GLN A 364 7.25 -2.10 -27.73
C GLN A 364 7.70 -2.37 -26.31
N PHE A 365 7.23 -3.48 -25.75
CA PHE A 365 7.56 -3.94 -24.39
C PHE A 365 8.28 -5.28 -24.43
N TYR A 366 9.24 -5.44 -23.52
CA TYR A 366 10.12 -6.61 -23.42
C TYR A 366 10.65 -6.78 -22.00
N ASN A 367 11.43 -7.85 -21.79
CA ASN A 367 12.07 -8.18 -20.51
C ASN A 367 11.04 -8.30 -19.38
N TYR A 368 9.99 -9.09 -19.64
CA TYR A 368 8.94 -9.35 -18.68
C TYR A 368 9.47 -10.28 -17.58
N ILE A 369 9.21 -9.89 -16.34
CA ILE A 369 9.56 -10.67 -15.14
C ILE A 369 8.33 -10.66 -14.24
N SER A 370 7.82 -11.83 -13.86
CA SER A 370 6.75 -11.96 -12.88
C SER A 370 7.31 -12.28 -11.50
N VAL A 371 6.87 -11.54 -10.48
CA VAL A 371 7.31 -11.71 -9.10
C VAL A 371 6.09 -12.05 -8.24
N PRO A 372 6.04 -13.25 -7.61
CA PRO A 372 4.93 -13.63 -6.76
C PRO A 372 4.95 -12.85 -5.45
N LEU A 373 3.76 -12.48 -4.98
CA LEU A 373 3.54 -11.78 -3.73
C LEU A 373 2.86 -12.72 -2.73
N ASN A 374 3.35 -12.74 -1.50
CA ASN A 374 2.82 -13.58 -0.44
C ASN A 374 3.05 -12.94 0.94
N GLY A 375 2.34 -13.44 1.94
CA GLY A 375 2.48 -12.95 3.31
C GLY A 375 1.89 -11.56 3.52
N LEU A 376 2.45 -10.82 4.48
CA LEU A 376 2.02 -9.46 4.81
C LEU A 376 2.47 -8.47 3.73
N MET A 377 1.64 -7.47 3.46
CA MET A 377 1.90 -6.49 2.42
C MET A 377 3.10 -5.57 2.69
N ASN A 378 3.41 -5.28 3.96
CA ASN A 378 4.60 -4.52 4.36
C ASN A 378 5.93 -5.27 4.10
N ASN A 379 5.88 -6.55 3.75
CA ASN A 379 7.04 -7.34 3.34
C ASN A 379 7.16 -7.45 1.80
N ALA A 380 6.42 -6.63 1.06
CA ALA A 380 6.55 -6.57 -0.39
C ALA A 380 7.99 -6.21 -0.81
N PRO A 381 8.46 -6.68 -1.97
CA PRO A 381 9.78 -6.31 -2.48
C PRO A 381 9.97 -4.80 -2.59
N GLU A 382 11.17 -4.32 -2.30
CA GLU A 382 11.52 -2.89 -2.30
C GLU A 382 11.17 -2.19 -3.64
N GLU A 383 11.40 -2.86 -4.78
CA GLU A 383 11.06 -2.30 -6.10
C GLU A 383 9.55 -2.08 -6.30
N LEU A 384 8.71 -2.91 -5.67
CA LEU A 384 7.26 -2.71 -5.67
C LEU A 384 6.88 -1.57 -4.72
N LEU A 385 7.45 -1.52 -3.51
CA LEU A 385 7.16 -0.47 -2.53
C LEU A 385 7.53 0.92 -3.06
N ALA A 386 8.63 1.04 -3.79
CA ALA A 386 9.02 2.30 -4.40
C ALA A 386 8.11 2.69 -5.58
N SER A 387 7.45 1.75 -6.25
CA SER A 387 6.47 2.05 -7.31
C SER A 387 5.04 2.24 -6.80
N VAL A 388 4.70 1.62 -5.67
CA VAL A 388 3.39 1.61 -5.04
C VAL A 388 3.63 1.74 -3.52
N PRO A 389 3.40 2.92 -2.92
CA PRO A 389 3.86 3.25 -1.56
C PRO A 389 2.99 2.61 -0.46
N ILE A 390 2.93 1.27 -0.47
CA ILE A 390 2.11 0.46 0.45
C ILE A 390 2.57 0.63 1.90
N ASP A 391 3.88 0.78 2.12
CA ASP A 391 4.47 1.02 3.44
C ASP A 391 4.01 2.35 4.03
N ASP A 392 3.97 3.41 3.22
CA ASP A 392 3.38 4.69 3.59
C ASP A 392 1.89 4.53 3.87
N TRP A 393 1.12 3.82 3.04
CA TRP A 393 -0.30 3.60 3.31
C TRP A 393 -0.55 2.88 4.63
N ILE A 394 0.30 1.90 4.98
CA ILE A 394 0.24 1.19 6.27
C ILE A 394 0.67 2.11 7.42
N LYS A 395 1.80 2.82 7.27
CA LYS A 395 2.36 3.74 8.27
C LYS A 395 1.40 4.88 8.60
N PHE A 396 0.67 5.36 7.60
CA PHE A 396 -0.29 6.45 7.72
C PHE A 396 -1.73 5.95 7.95
N ASN A 397 -1.92 4.66 8.24
CA ASN A 397 -3.19 4.01 8.55
C ASN A 397 -4.28 4.14 7.46
N ASN A 398 -3.91 4.39 6.21
CA ASN A 398 -4.79 4.26 5.05
C ASN A 398 -5.02 2.77 4.67
N PHE A 399 -4.22 1.86 5.26
CA PHE A 399 -4.24 0.41 5.04
C PHE A 399 -4.09 -0.39 6.32
N SER A 400 -4.68 -1.60 6.35
CA SER A 400 -4.48 -2.53 7.47
C SER A 400 -3.03 -3.02 7.54
N ALA A 401 -2.38 -2.86 8.69
CA ALA A 401 -1.06 -3.46 8.94
C ALA A 401 -1.09 -5.01 8.93
N ASN A 402 -2.27 -5.63 8.96
CA ASN A 402 -2.47 -7.08 8.78
C ASN A 402 -2.84 -7.47 7.35
N ALA A 403 -2.87 -6.52 6.40
CA ALA A 403 -3.21 -6.81 5.02
C ALA A 403 -2.22 -7.84 4.44
N LYS A 404 -2.78 -8.82 3.73
CA LYS A 404 -2.02 -9.93 3.15
C LYS A 404 -2.28 -10.02 1.66
N TRP A 405 -1.25 -10.44 0.94
CA TRP A 405 -1.40 -10.86 -0.44
C TRP A 405 -2.23 -12.14 -0.53
N GLN A 406 -3.26 -12.11 -1.36
CA GLN A 406 -4.07 -13.28 -1.67
C GLN A 406 -3.26 -14.31 -2.47
N ALA A 407 -3.72 -15.57 -2.45
CA ALA A 407 -3.11 -16.60 -3.28
C ALA A 407 -3.14 -16.21 -4.76
N GLY A 408 -1.99 -16.31 -5.43
CA GLY A 408 -1.84 -15.94 -6.84
C GLY A 408 -1.59 -14.45 -7.08
N ALA A 409 -1.49 -13.61 -6.04
CA ALA A 409 -1.05 -12.23 -6.20
C ALA A 409 0.39 -12.19 -6.74
N ALA A 410 0.62 -11.35 -7.76
CA ALA A 410 1.93 -11.13 -8.35
C ALA A 410 1.97 -9.75 -9.02
N TYR A 411 3.18 -9.22 -9.21
CA TYR A 411 3.41 -8.10 -10.10
C TYR A 411 4.33 -8.51 -11.24
N THR A 412 4.22 -7.78 -12.35
CA THR A 412 5.02 -7.94 -13.55
C THR A 412 5.86 -6.68 -13.74
N ARG A 413 7.16 -6.86 -13.92
CA ARG A 413 8.10 -5.81 -14.31
C ARG A 413 8.42 -5.96 -15.80
N LYS A 414 8.40 -4.87 -16.56
CA LYS A 414 8.74 -4.86 -18.00
C LYS A 414 9.40 -3.55 -18.42
N GLN A 415 10.20 -3.60 -19.47
CA GLN A 415 10.80 -2.42 -20.10
C GLN A 415 10.08 -2.09 -21.40
N GLY A 416 10.22 -0.86 -21.88
CA GLY A 416 9.70 -0.52 -23.20
C GLY A 416 10.33 0.73 -23.80
N TYR A 417 10.02 0.96 -25.08
CA TYR A 417 10.39 2.18 -25.81
C TYR A 417 9.31 2.59 -26.82
N ARG A 418 9.36 3.86 -27.22
CA ARG A 418 8.51 4.44 -28.28
C ARG A 418 8.90 3.90 -29.65
N VAL A 419 7.90 3.59 -30.47
CA VAL A 419 8.04 3.31 -31.90
C VAL A 419 7.49 4.49 -32.68
N GLY A 420 8.37 5.16 -33.42
CA GLY A 420 8.10 6.41 -34.10
C GLY A 420 8.08 7.63 -33.16
N ASP A 421 8.17 8.82 -33.77
CA ASP A 421 8.07 10.08 -33.03
C ASP A 421 6.65 10.26 -32.45
N TYR A 422 6.58 10.73 -31.21
CA TYR A 422 5.33 10.97 -30.49
C TYR A 422 5.22 12.45 -30.14
N ILE A 423 4.24 13.14 -30.72
CA ILE A 423 4.07 14.59 -30.54
C ILE A 423 2.75 14.86 -29.82
N THR A 424 2.85 15.29 -28.57
CA THR A 424 1.69 15.77 -27.80
C THR A 424 1.43 17.24 -28.14
N ALA A 425 0.19 17.56 -28.51
CA ALA A 425 -0.24 18.91 -28.87
C ALA A 425 -0.88 19.63 -27.67
N LEU A 426 -0.50 20.89 -27.46
CA LEU A 426 -0.92 21.68 -26.31
C LEU A 426 -1.58 22.99 -26.74
N ASP A 427 -2.43 23.54 -25.85
CA ASP A 427 -2.89 24.91 -25.98
C ASP A 427 -1.78 25.84 -25.50
N CYS A 428 -1.56 26.92 -26.25
CA CYS A 428 -0.69 27.98 -25.78
C CYS A 428 -1.44 28.85 -24.77
N ALA A 429 -0.98 28.86 -23.51
CA ALA A 429 -1.65 29.57 -22.42
C ALA A 429 -0.64 30.38 -21.58
N ASN A 430 -1.03 31.60 -21.21
CA ASN A 430 -0.27 32.51 -20.34
C ASN A 430 -0.37 32.13 -18.86
N VAL A 431 -0.13 30.86 -18.51
CA VAL A 431 -0.22 30.33 -17.14
C VAL A 431 0.90 29.31 -16.90
N ALA A 432 1.33 29.17 -15.65
CA ALA A 432 2.46 28.32 -15.25
C ALA A 432 2.27 26.81 -15.57
N SER A 433 1.04 26.37 -15.83
CA SER A 433 0.72 24.98 -16.17
C SER A 433 -0.15 24.92 -17.44
N PRO A 434 0.23 24.15 -18.47
CA PRO A 434 -0.53 24.06 -19.71
C PRO A 434 -1.93 23.46 -19.47
N THR A 435 -2.97 24.10 -19.98
CA THR A 435 -4.35 23.62 -19.92
C THR A 435 -4.67 22.75 -21.15
N TYR A 436 -5.41 21.65 -20.93
CA TYR A 436 -5.93 20.79 -21.99
C TYR A 436 -7.40 21.12 -22.22
N THR A 437 -7.74 21.77 -23.34
CA THR A 437 -9.15 21.82 -23.78
C THR A 437 -9.57 20.43 -24.31
N SER A 438 -10.85 20.08 -24.15
CA SER A 438 -11.38 18.72 -24.38
C SER A 438 -11.65 18.35 -25.86
N GLY A 439 -11.07 19.07 -26.82
CA GLY A 439 -11.34 18.91 -28.25
C GLY A 439 -10.11 18.99 -29.14
N THR A 440 -10.29 18.82 -30.45
CA THR A 440 -9.21 18.90 -31.45
C THR A 440 -8.77 20.34 -31.77
N SER A 441 -9.55 21.33 -31.35
CA SER A 441 -9.21 22.75 -31.50
C SER A 441 -8.07 23.12 -30.55
N LEU A 442 -7.02 23.74 -31.09
CA LEU A 442 -5.89 24.24 -30.33
C LEU A 442 -5.90 25.76 -30.30
N THR A 443 -5.50 26.33 -29.16
CA THR A 443 -5.16 27.74 -29.02
C THR A 443 -3.72 27.96 -29.51
N PRO A 444 -3.52 28.71 -30.61
CA PRO A 444 -2.17 28.95 -31.13
C PRO A 444 -1.37 29.88 -30.21
N CYS A 445 -0.06 29.72 -30.21
CA CYS A 445 0.86 30.67 -29.57
C CYS A 445 0.89 32.00 -30.32
N GLN A 446 0.79 31.94 -31.65
CA GLN A 446 0.67 33.12 -32.48
C GLN A 446 -0.17 32.80 -33.72
N THR A 447 -1.13 33.68 -34.01
CA THR A 447 -1.94 33.60 -35.23
C THR A 447 -1.24 34.27 -36.41
N ASN A 448 -1.46 33.77 -37.63
CA ASN A 448 -0.88 34.33 -38.86
C ASN A 448 0.65 34.45 -38.83
N ALA A 449 1.33 33.39 -38.38
CA ALA A 449 2.77 33.35 -38.16
C ALA A 449 3.42 32.07 -38.70
N THR A 450 4.71 32.15 -39.00
CA THR A 450 5.63 31.04 -39.30
C THR A 450 6.70 30.97 -38.21
N LEU A 451 7.42 29.86 -38.09
CA LEU A 451 8.52 29.76 -37.11
C LEU A 451 9.60 30.81 -37.37
N ASP A 452 9.82 31.19 -38.63
CA ASP A 452 10.80 32.20 -39.02
C ASP A 452 10.45 33.62 -38.51
N ASN A 453 9.17 33.92 -38.26
CA ASN A 453 8.72 35.22 -37.74
C ASN A 453 8.10 35.15 -36.33
N PHE A 454 8.05 33.94 -35.74
CA PHE A 454 7.54 33.67 -34.40
C PHE A 454 8.57 33.98 -33.32
N PHE A 455 9.84 33.76 -33.62
CA PHE A 455 10.92 34.06 -32.68
C PHE A 455 11.50 35.47 -32.91
N PRO A 456 11.94 36.17 -31.85
CA PRO A 456 11.96 35.75 -30.44
C PRO A 456 10.56 35.72 -29.82
N ILE A 457 10.27 34.70 -29.00
CA ILE A 457 8.99 34.59 -28.27
C ILE A 457 9.12 35.27 -26.90
N SER A 458 8.06 35.98 -26.49
CA SER A 458 7.90 36.52 -25.14
C SER A 458 6.52 36.13 -24.62
N GLN A 459 6.45 35.06 -23.83
CA GLN A 459 5.23 34.72 -23.09
C GLN A 459 5.29 35.34 -21.71
N VAL A 460 4.15 35.83 -21.22
CA VAL A 460 4.00 36.36 -19.87
C VAL A 460 2.97 35.54 -19.11
N ASP A 461 3.17 35.32 -17.82
CA ASP A 461 2.18 34.67 -16.95
C ASP A 461 0.96 35.58 -16.71
N SER A 462 -0.03 35.07 -15.98
CA SER A 462 -1.25 35.82 -15.63
C SER A 462 -1.00 37.02 -14.71
N ALA A 463 0.19 37.13 -14.11
CA ALA A 463 0.66 38.26 -13.31
C ALA A 463 1.52 39.25 -14.13
N GLY A 464 1.73 38.98 -15.42
CA GLY A 464 2.50 39.83 -16.33
C GLY A 464 4.02 39.64 -16.25
N HIS A 465 4.52 38.62 -15.53
CA HIS A 465 5.95 38.30 -15.51
C HIS A 465 6.33 37.50 -16.77
N PRO A 466 7.52 37.73 -17.37
CA PRO A 466 8.00 36.88 -18.46
C PRO A 466 8.11 35.41 -18.00
N ASN A 467 7.28 34.55 -18.57
CA ASN A 467 7.26 33.11 -18.31
C ASN A 467 8.22 32.37 -19.25
N GLU A 468 8.42 32.89 -20.47
CA GLU A 468 9.33 32.31 -21.44
C GLU A 468 9.89 33.43 -22.34
N THR A 469 11.23 33.58 -22.38
CA THR A 469 11.91 34.57 -23.23
C THR A 469 13.00 33.88 -24.07
N ASP A 470 12.90 34.06 -25.39
CA ASP A 470 13.90 33.87 -26.46
C ASP A 470 14.83 32.61 -26.42
N PHE A 471 14.59 31.62 -27.30
CA PHE A 471 15.47 30.44 -27.48
C PHE A 471 15.79 30.06 -28.93
N LEU A 472 15.93 30.99 -29.89
CA LEU A 472 16.39 30.56 -31.23
C LEU A 472 17.72 29.78 -31.19
N SER A 473 18.62 30.12 -30.26
CA SER A 473 19.88 29.41 -30.04
C SER A 473 19.74 28.06 -29.31
N GLY A 474 18.57 27.78 -28.72
CA GLY A 474 18.30 26.61 -27.90
C GLY A 474 17.74 25.40 -28.64
N GLY A 475 17.58 25.46 -29.97
CA GLY A 475 16.98 24.38 -30.77
C GLY A 475 17.09 24.62 -32.28
N THR A 476 16.52 23.71 -33.07
CA THR A 476 16.65 23.71 -34.53
C THR A 476 15.30 23.52 -35.22
N ILE A 477 15.07 24.25 -36.31
CA ILE A 477 13.91 24.04 -37.19
C ILE A 477 14.19 22.83 -38.09
N SER A 478 13.29 21.86 -38.06
CA SER A 478 13.34 20.62 -38.84
C SER A 478 11.92 20.21 -39.26
N THR A 479 11.80 19.25 -40.18
CA THR A 479 10.51 18.65 -40.52
C THR A 479 10.41 17.30 -39.84
N VAL A 480 9.41 17.12 -38.97
CA VAL A 480 9.14 15.86 -38.25
C VAL A 480 7.72 15.42 -38.58
N GLN A 481 7.55 14.18 -39.03
CA GLN A 481 6.26 13.65 -39.53
C GLN A 481 5.56 14.57 -40.55
N GLY A 482 6.33 15.21 -41.44
CA GLY A 482 5.80 16.12 -42.45
C GLY A 482 5.39 17.50 -41.94
N VAL A 483 5.55 17.78 -40.64
CA VAL A 483 5.25 19.08 -40.03
C VAL A 483 6.54 19.84 -39.76
N ARG A 484 6.61 21.09 -40.22
CA ARG A 484 7.74 22.00 -39.95
C ARG A 484 7.68 22.43 -38.48
N MET A 485 8.74 22.14 -37.73
CA MET A 485 8.80 22.39 -36.30
C MET A 485 10.18 22.80 -35.81
N TRP A 486 10.20 23.73 -34.87
CA TRP A 486 11.37 23.99 -34.03
C TRP A 486 11.40 22.96 -32.91
N VAL A 487 12.54 22.29 -32.73
CA VAL A 487 12.76 21.28 -31.69
C VAL A 487 13.89 21.73 -30.78
N ALA A 488 13.65 21.72 -29.48
CA ALA A 488 14.68 22.04 -28.49
C ALA A 488 15.90 21.10 -28.63
N SER A 489 17.10 21.66 -28.42
CA SER A 489 18.37 20.93 -28.45
C SER A 489 18.57 20.03 -27.23
N SER A 490 17.95 20.38 -26.10
CA SER A 490 17.98 19.63 -24.85
C SER A 490 16.56 19.22 -24.45
N PRO A 491 16.38 18.02 -23.87
CA PRO A 491 15.10 17.63 -23.30
C PRO A 491 14.78 18.45 -22.06
N LEU A 492 13.53 18.40 -21.62
CA LEU A 492 13.12 18.93 -20.32
C LEU A 492 13.93 18.27 -19.19
N PRO A 493 14.16 18.97 -18.05
CA PRO A 493 14.81 18.38 -16.89
C PRO A 493 14.16 17.06 -16.48
N LEU A 494 14.95 16.08 -16.01
CA LEU A 494 14.44 14.74 -15.66
C LEU A 494 13.33 14.79 -14.61
N ALA A 495 13.41 15.71 -13.63
CA ALA A 495 12.37 15.94 -12.63
C ALA A 495 11.03 16.45 -13.23
N GLN A 496 11.03 16.92 -14.47
CA GLN A 496 9.82 17.32 -15.21
C GLN A 496 9.45 16.28 -16.27
N SER A 497 10.42 15.52 -16.77
CA SER A 497 10.21 14.51 -17.80
C SER A 497 11.24 13.38 -17.73
N PRO A 498 10.95 12.31 -16.97
CA PRO A 498 11.86 11.18 -16.82
C PRO A 498 12.19 10.52 -18.17
N SER A 499 11.23 10.48 -19.09
CA SER A 499 11.37 9.92 -20.44
C SER A 499 11.98 10.89 -21.48
N GLN A 500 12.75 11.90 -21.04
CA GLN A 500 13.51 12.82 -21.91
C GLN A 500 12.68 13.45 -23.06
N THR A 501 11.65 14.20 -22.71
CA THR A 501 10.78 14.84 -23.71
C THR A 501 11.33 16.19 -24.16
N PHE A 502 11.21 16.53 -25.44
CA PHE A 502 11.68 17.78 -26.02
C PHE A 502 10.52 18.77 -26.21
N ARG A 503 10.74 20.05 -25.90
CA ARG A 503 9.79 21.11 -26.26
C ARG A 503 9.81 21.32 -27.78
N VAL A 504 8.63 21.51 -28.37
CA VAL A 504 8.48 21.83 -29.79
C VAL A 504 7.51 22.97 -30.04
N TYR A 505 7.77 23.74 -31.10
CA TYR A 505 6.80 24.63 -31.73
C TYR A 505 6.62 24.23 -33.18
N TYR A 506 5.38 24.17 -33.67
CA TYR A 506 5.10 23.65 -35.00
C TYR A 506 4.11 24.53 -35.77
N GLU A 507 4.30 24.56 -37.09
CA GLU A 507 3.45 25.32 -38.02
C GLU A 507 2.27 24.47 -38.49
N MET A 508 1.06 25.01 -38.40
CA MET A 508 -0.13 24.39 -38.95
C MET A 508 -1.18 25.47 -39.29
N ASN A 509 -1.81 25.37 -40.46
CA ASN A 509 -2.89 26.30 -40.88
C ASN A 509 -2.54 27.79 -40.77
N GLY A 510 -1.27 28.16 -41.01
CA GLY A 510 -0.80 29.56 -40.92
C GLY A 510 -0.62 30.10 -39.51
N ASN A 511 -0.60 29.24 -38.49
CA ASN A 511 -0.36 29.60 -37.09
C ASN A 511 0.78 28.77 -36.50
N VAL A 512 1.34 29.23 -35.38
CA VAL A 512 2.34 28.48 -34.60
C VAL A 512 1.72 27.97 -33.32
N TYR A 513 1.89 26.67 -33.06
CA TYR A 513 1.42 25.95 -31.88
C TYR A 513 2.60 25.40 -31.10
N MET A 514 2.34 24.90 -29.89
CA MET A 514 3.36 24.27 -29.04
C MET A 514 2.99 22.84 -28.68
N GLY A 515 4.01 22.07 -28.31
CA GLY A 515 3.84 20.69 -27.89
C GLY A 515 5.09 20.09 -27.29
N PHE A 516 5.03 18.78 -27.13
CA PHE A 516 6.11 17.97 -26.61
C PHE A 516 6.39 16.80 -27.54
N LEU A 517 7.67 16.57 -27.85
CA LEU A 517 8.16 15.50 -28.72
C LEU A 517 8.94 14.47 -27.90
N GLN A 518 8.55 13.21 -28.00
CA GLN A 518 9.40 12.06 -27.69
C GLN A 518 9.87 11.46 -29.02
N LYS A 519 11.17 11.24 -29.16
CA LYS A 519 11.75 10.72 -30.41
C LYS A 519 11.56 9.21 -30.51
N ASP A 520 11.61 8.67 -31.72
CA ASP A 520 11.68 7.22 -31.94
C ASP A 520 12.79 6.56 -31.09
N GLY A 521 12.51 5.38 -30.53
CA GLY A 521 13.43 4.64 -29.66
C GLY A 521 13.59 5.19 -28.24
N THR A 522 12.88 6.27 -27.87
CA THR A 522 12.94 6.83 -26.52
C THR A 522 12.45 5.78 -25.51
N PRO A 523 13.27 5.37 -24.51
CA PRO A 523 12.84 4.43 -23.50
C PRO A 523 11.81 5.08 -22.59
N PHE A 524 10.85 4.29 -22.11
CA PHE A 524 9.98 4.75 -21.04
C PHE A 524 10.76 4.76 -19.74
N ALA A 525 10.76 5.91 -19.09
CA ALA A 525 11.31 6.08 -17.76
C ALA A 525 10.24 6.63 -16.81
N TYR A 526 10.30 6.15 -15.59
CA TYR A 526 9.30 6.34 -14.55
C TYR A 526 10.00 6.82 -13.28
N GLU A 527 9.44 7.84 -12.66
CA GLU A 527 9.84 8.28 -11.33
C GLU A 527 9.10 7.44 -10.29
N GLN A 528 9.84 6.94 -9.31
CA GLN A 528 9.34 6.17 -8.18
C GLN A 528 8.99 7.10 -7.02
N ALA A 529 8.24 6.61 -6.03
CA ALA A 529 7.83 7.37 -4.85
C ALA A 529 9.03 7.87 -4.02
N ASP A 530 10.19 7.20 -4.10
CA ASP A 530 11.44 7.63 -3.48
C ASP A 530 12.21 8.72 -4.27
N GLY A 531 11.67 9.15 -5.41
CA GLY A 531 12.27 10.13 -6.33
C GLY A 531 13.32 9.54 -7.28
N SER A 532 13.57 8.24 -7.25
CA SER A 532 14.47 7.58 -8.20
C SER A 532 13.82 7.45 -9.58
N VAL A 533 14.64 7.47 -10.64
CA VAL A 533 14.17 7.29 -12.02
C VAL A 533 14.66 5.96 -12.56
N VAL A 534 13.72 5.11 -12.99
CA VAL A 534 13.98 3.80 -13.60
C VAL A 534 13.43 3.71 -15.02
N ASN A 535 13.87 2.72 -15.78
CA ASN A 535 13.42 2.48 -17.17
C ASN A 535 12.52 1.24 -17.33
N TYR A 536 11.91 0.79 -16.25
CA TYR A 536 10.94 -0.29 -16.23
C TYR A 536 9.63 0.20 -15.61
N VAL A 537 8.54 -0.48 -15.96
CA VAL A 537 7.22 -0.28 -15.37
C VAL A 537 6.81 -1.53 -14.59
N ILE A 538 6.14 -1.33 -13.47
CA ILE A 538 5.50 -2.38 -12.68
C ILE A 538 3.99 -2.35 -12.94
N THR A 539 3.41 -3.52 -13.19
CA THR A 539 1.96 -3.71 -13.28
C THR A 539 1.53 -4.88 -12.40
N LEU A 540 0.37 -4.78 -11.77
CA LEU A 540 -0.21 -5.77 -10.89
C LEU A 540 -1.19 -6.68 -11.65
N ASN A 541 -1.27 -7.94 -11.24
CA ASN A 541 -2.36 -8.80 -11.66
C ASN A 541 -3.64 -8.55 -10.83
N GLN A 542 -4.77 -9.10 -11.27
CA GLN A 542 -6.06 -8.86 -10.60
C GLN A 542 -6.07 -9.32 -9.13
N ALA A 543 -5.40 -10.42 -8.79
CA ALA A 543 -5.31 -10.90 -7.41
C ALA A 543 -4.55 -9.93 -6.51
N ALA A 544 -3.47 -9.31 -7.00
CA ALA A 544 -2.76 -8.26 -6.28
C ALA A 544 -3.62 -7.01 -6.10
N VAL A 545 -4.33 -6.56 -7.15
CA VAL A 545 -5.28 -5.43 -7.05
C VAL A 545 -6.38 -5.71 -6.04
N SER A 546 -6.99 -6.90 -6.07
CA SER A 546 -8.02 -7.29 -5.10
C SER A 546 -7.48 -7.42 -3.68
N SER A 547 -6.22 -7.84 -3.52
CA SER A 547 -5.55 -7.84 -2.22
C SER A 547 -5.42 -6.42 -1.68
N ILE A 548 -4.99 -5.47 -2.53
CA ILE A 548 -4.89 -4.05 -2.18
C ILE A 548 -6.28 -3.54 -1.81
N GLN A 549 -7.28 -3.73 -2.66
CA GLN A 549 -8.65 -3.30 -2.39
C GLN A 549 -9.20 -3.79 -1.03
N GLN A 550 -8.85 -5.01 -0.60
CA GLN A 550 -9.26 -5.53 0.72
C GLN A 550 -8.50 -4.94 1.91
N GLY A 551 -7.28 -4.45 1.67
CA GLY A 551 -6.46 -3.83 2.70
C GLY A 551 -6.72 -2.33 2.90
N VAL A 552 -7.33 -1.66 1.91
CA VAL A 552 -7.75 -0.25 1.99
C VAL A 552 -8.69 -0.06 3.17
N ILE A 553 -8.36 0.87 4.06
CA ILE A 553 -9.25 1.28 5.15
C ILE A 553 -9.78 2.67 4.81
N THR A 554 -11.00 2.71 4.30
CA THR A 554 -11.70 3.97 3.98
C THR A 554 -13.19 3.75 4.20
N GLY A 555 -13.75 4.53 5.14
CA GLY A 555 -15.12 4.34 5.60
C GLY A 555 -15.23 3.27 6.69
N SER A 556 -15.92 3.62 7.77
CA SER A 556 -16.23 2.75 8.91
C SER A 556 -16.71 1.38 8.43
N VAL A 557 -16.10 0.30 8.93
CA VAL A 557 -16.36 -1.15 8.72
C VAL A 557 -15.37 -1.92 7.82
N THR A 558 -14.19 -2.23 8.37
CA THR A 558 -13.54 -3.50 8.03
C THR A 558 -13.14 -4.23 9.30
N ALA A 559 -13.84 -5.33 9.61
CA ALA A 559 -13.44 -6.23 10.67
C ALA A 559 -12.12 -6.89 10.26
N GLY A 560 -11.03 -6.61 10.99
CA GLY A 560 -9.69 -7.15 10.70
C GLY A 560 -8.59 -6.12 10.41
N SER A 561 -8.80 -4.82 10.64
CA SER A 561 -7.70 -3.92 11.02
C SER A 561 -7.03 -4.46 12.30
N GLN A 562 -5.87 -3.97 12.73
CA GLN A 562 -5.16 -4.44 13.96
C GLN A 562 -6.02 -4.23 15.23
N ALA A 563 -7.07 -5.03 15.38
CA ALA A 563 -7.80 -5.24 16.60
C ALA A 563 -6.98 -6.25 17.39
N GLY A 564 -6.10 -5.74 18.24
CA GLY A 564 -6.00 -6.38 19.54
C GLY A 564 -7.42 -6.45 20.12
N ASN A 565 -7.79 -7.54 20.77
CA ASN A 565 -9.09 -7.71 21.43
C ASN A 565 -9.26 -6.64 22.54
N ALA A 566 -9.48 -5.38 22.17
CA ALA A 566 -10.16 -4.40 22.98
C ALA A 566 -11.63 -4.79 22.93
N GLN A 567 -12.20 -5.15 24.07
CA GLN A 567 -13.60 -5.63 24.18
C GLN A 567 -14.62 -4.56 23.72
N THR A 568 -14.19 -3.31 23.58
CA THR A 568 -15.01 -2.17 23.18
C THR A 568 -14.19 -1.18 22.36
N VAL A 569 -13.90 -1.51 21.11
CA VAL A 569 -13.78 -0.47 20.09
C VAL A 569 -15.22 -0.04 19.80
N ASN A 570 -15.66 1.10 20.34
CA ASN A 570 -16.96 1.65 19.91
C ASN A 570 -16.88 1.81 18.39
N SER A 571 -17.89 1.33 17.65
CA SER A 571 -17.93 1.31 16.18
C SER A 571 -17.83 2.68 15.50
N THR A 572 -17.67 3.75 16.28
CA THR A 572 -17.51 5.15 15.88
C THR A 572 -16.14 5.74 16.20
N SER A 573 -15.18 4.97 16.71
CA SER A 573 -13.80 5.44 16.94
C SER A 573 -13.02 5.44 15.63
N ASP A 574 -12.48 6.61 15.29
CA ASP A 574 -11.75 6.94 14.08
C ASP A 574 -10.38 7.51 14.50
N LEU A 575 -9.43 6.62 14.78
CA LEU A 575 -8.07 6.99 15.17
C LEU A 575 -7.14 7.20 13.95
N PHE A 576 -7.70 7.44 12.76
CA PHE A 576 -6.89 7.62 11.56
C PHE A 576 -6.03 8.89 11.66
N GLY A 577 -4.75 8.79 11.30
CA GLY A 577 -3.88 9.95 11.07
C GLY A 577 -3.13 10.54 12.25
N ILE A 578 -3.47 10.21 13.50
CA ILE A 578 -2.82 10.86 14.66
C ILE A 578 -1.35 10.45 14.87
N GLY A 579 -0.94 9.29 14.37
CA GLY A 579 0.42 8.74 14.56
C GLY A 579 0.69 8.19 15.97
N GLY A 580 -0.37 7.80 16.69
CA GLY A 580 -0.30 7.22 18.04
C GLY A 580 0.37 5.85 18.04
N THR A 581 1.18 5.61 19.07
CA THR A 581 1.97 4.37 19.26
C THR A 581 1.33 3.41 20.27
N GLY A 582 0.13 3.72 20.75
CA GLY A 582 -0.62 2.94 21.73
C GLY A 582 -1.43 1.79 21.13
N ILE A 583 -2.23 1.15 21.99
CA ILE A 583 -3.12 0.05 21.59
C ILE A 583 -4.07 0.52 20.49
N ASN A 584 -4.20 -0.26 19.40
CA ASN A 584 -5.03 0.06 18.23
C ASN A 584 -4.76 1.46 17.60
N GLY A 585 -3.54 2.01 17.75
CA GLY A 585 -3.19 3.33 17.22
C GLY A 585 -3.63 4.52 18.08
N ALA A 586 -4.15 4.26 19.27
CA ALA A 586 -4.46 5.27 20.28
C ALA A 586 -3.20 5.97 20.80
N LEU A 587 -3.37 7.04 21.54
CA LEU A 587 -2.24 7.76 22.17
C LEU A 587 -1.62 6.92 23.30
N ALA A 588 -0.30 6.78 23.28
CA ALA A 588 0.51 6.21 24.35
C ALA A 588 1.07 7.30 25.29
N PRO A 589 1.54 6.94 26.50
CA PRO A 589 2.26 7.86 27.39
C PRO A 589 3.39 8.64 26.73
N ALA A 590 4.20 7.98 25.89
CA ALA A 590 5.29 8.61 25.18
C ALA A 590 4.79 9.66 24.18
N ASP A 591 3.68 9.39 23.51
CA ASP A 591 3.05 10.33 22.56
C ASP A 591 2.57 11.59 23.29
N LEU A 592 1.88 11.42 24.42
CA LEU A 592 1.38 12.54 25.24
C LEU A 592 2.52 13.41 25.76
N ARG A 593 3.58 12.79 26.27
CA ARG A 593 4.77 13.51 26.76
C ARG A 593 5.51 14.24 25.64
N ALA A 594 5.61 13.64 24.45
CA ALA A 594 6.22 14.28 23.29
C ALA A 594 5.36 15.44 22.78
N HIS A 595 4.05 15.24 22.63
CA HIS A 595 3.11 16.21 22.12
C HIS A 595 3.09 17.49 22.98
N TYR A 596 3.02 17.35 24.30
CA TYR A 596 3.04 18.48 25.25
C TYR A 596 4.45 18.98 25.59
N ASN A 597 5.47 18.55 24.83
CA ASN A 597 6.86 18.98 24.97
C ASN A 597 7.38 18.86 26.41
N VAL A 598 7.11 17.72 27.05
CA VAL A 598 7.58 17.41 28.40
C VAL A 598 9.08 17.13 28.38
N PRO A 599 9.90 17.83 29.18
CA PRO A 599 11.33 17.55 29.27
C PRO A 599 11.60 16.10 29.68
N VAL A 600 12.49 15.42 28.94
CA VAL A 600 12.81 13.99 29.16
C VAL A 600 13.36 13.67 30.55
N ASN A 601 13.91 14.68 31.25
CA ASN A 601 14.47 14.57 32.59
C ASN A 601 13.46 14.88 33.71
N LEU A 602 12.20 15.14 33.37
CA LEU A 602 11.12 15.35 34.35
C LEU A 602 10.12 14.21 34.26
N ASP A 603 9.88 13.55 35.38
CA ASP A 603 8.98 12.40 35.52
C ASP A 603 8.03 12.53 36.72
N GLY A 604 8.12 13.61 37.50
CA GLY A 604 7.32 13.84 38.70
C GLY A 604 7.98 13.31 39.99
N THR A 605 9.22 12.80 39.92
CA THR A 605 9.94 12.29 41.10
C THR A 605 9.93 13.29 42.25
N GLY A 606 9.57 12.79 43.44
CA GLY A 606 9.52 13.57 44.68
C GLY A 606 8.24 14.38 44.87
N GLN A 607 7.27 14.26 43.96
CA GLN A 607 5.96 14.89 44.08
C GLN A 607 4.86 13.86 44.33
N THR A 608 3.79 14.29 44.99
CA THR A 608 2.62 13.47 45.26
C THR A 608 1.38 14.09 44.63
N ILE A 609 0.63 13.29 43.87
CA ILE A 609 -0.63 13.67 43.25
C ILE A 609 -1.73 12.87 43.92
N ALA A 610 -2.77 13.56 44.39
CA ALA A 610 -3.98 12.91 44.86
C ALA A 610 -5.04 12.92 43.76
N ILE A 611 -5.74 11.82 43.58
CA ILE A 611 -6.87 11.67 42.66
C ILE A 611 -8.11 11.46 43.51
N VAL A 612 -9.18 12.20 43.25
CA VAL A 612 -10.45 12.05 43.98
C VAL A 612 -11.52 11.56 43.01
N ASP A 613 -11.98 10.34 43.26
CA ASP A 613 -12.99 9.67 42.43
C ASP A 613 -14.13 9.09 43.26
N GLY A 614 -15.19 8.68 42.55
CA GLY A 614 -16.22 7.84 43.12
C GLY A 614 -15.74 6.43 43.47
N PRO A 615 -16.55 5.66 44.24
CA PRO A 615 -16.25 4.26 44.46
C PRO A 615 -16.38 3.48 43.14
N GLY A 616 -15.48 2.52 42.92
CA GLY A 616 -15.42 1.70 41.71
C GLY A 616 -15.12 0.24 42.02
N THR A 617 -15.40 -0.64 41.06
CA THR A 617 -15.01 -2.05 41.11
C THR A 617 -13.79 -2.29 40.22
N GLY A 618 -13.11 -3.42 40.39
CA GLY A 618 -11.83 -3.70 39.74
C GLY A 618 -10.66 -3.57 40.70
N ASP A 619 -9.50 -4.07 40.30
CA ASP A 619 -8.26 -3.93 41.05
C ASP A 619 -7.38 -2.89 40.35
N VAL A 620 -7.53 -1.63 40.79
CA VAL A 620 -6.82 -0.49 40.19
C VAL A 620 -5.29 -0.65 40.27
N ALA A 621 -4.77 -1.32 41.29
CA ALA A 621 -3.32 -1.52 41.42
C ALA A 621 -2.83 -2.54 40.39
N ASP A 622 -3.58 -3.62 40.17
CA ASP A 622 -3.27 -4.61 39.14
C ASP A 622 -3.44 -4.01 37.73
N ASP A 623 -4.52 -3.28 37.49
CA ASP A 623 -4.79 -2.60 36.21
C ASP A 623 -3.70 -1.57 35.87
N LEU A 624 -3.32 -0.71 36.82
CA LEU A 624 -2.22 0.25 36.66
C LEU A 624 -0.89 -0.44 36.38
N ASN A 625 -0.63 -1.60 37.02
CA ASN A 625 0.58 -2.36 36.78
C ASN A 625 0.56 -3.08 35.42
N ALA A 626 -0.59 -3.53 34.92
CA ALA A 626 -0.73 -4.08 33.58
C ALA A 626 -0.48 -2.99 32.52
N TYR A 627 -1.09 -1.81 32.70
CA TYR A 627 -0.83 -0.62 31.90
C TYR A 627 0.66 -0.26 31.88
N SER A 628 1.29 -0.21 33.06
CA SER A 628 2.71 0.14 33.21
C SER A 628 3.63 -0.83 32.48
N ARG A 629 3.36 -2.14 32.58
CA ARG A 629 4.17 -3.16 31.87
C ARG A 629 4.04 -3.03 30.36
N TYR A 630 2.84 -2.73 29.85
CA TYR A 630 2.61 -2.58 28.42
C TYR A 630 3.38 -1.37 27.85
N PHE A 631 3.31 -0.23 28.53
CA PHE A 631 3.94 1.01 28.09
C PHE A 631 5.38 1.21 28.60
N ASN A 632 5.96 0.20 29.25
CA ASN A 632 7.30 0.25 29.82
C ASN A 632 7.50 1.42 30.82
N LEU A 633 6.48 1.66 31.66
CA LEU A 633 6.53 2.61 32.78
C LEU A 633 6.95 1.89 34.07
N PRO A 634 7.43 2.62 35.10
CA PRO A 634 7.68 2.05 36.42
C PRO A 634 6.43 1.36 36.98
N THR A 635 6.57 0.13 37.45
CA THR A 635 5.46 -0.58 38.11
C THR A 635 5.35 -0.11 39.56
N CYS A 636 4.12 0.07 40.05
CA CYS A 636 3.85 0.42 41.43
C CYS A 636 3.66 -0.85 42.27
N ASN A 637 4.70 -1.23 43.00
CA ASN A 637 4.76 -2.45 43.78
C ASN A 637 5.53 -2.23 45.09
N SER A 638 5.79 -3.29 45.86
CA SER A 638 6.51 -3.17 47.14
C SER A 638 7.94 -2.63 47.03
N ALA A 639 8.60 -2.78 45.88
CA ALA A 639 9.94 -2.23 45.62
C ALA A 639 9.91 -0.78 45.12
N ASN A 640 8.80 -0.37 44.51
CA ASN A 640 8.55 1.00 44.06
C ASN A 640 7.12 1.43 44.48
N PRO A 641 6.93 1.93 45.71
CA PRO A 641 5.61 2.22 46.26
C PRO A 641 5.03 3.53 45.69
N CYS A 642 4.85 3.61 44.37
CA CYS A 642 4.33 4.79 43.66
C CYS A 642 2.80 4.90 43.65
N PHE A 643 2.06 3.93 44.20
CA PHE A 643 0.59 3.96 44.24
C PHE A 643 0.07 3.58 45.63
N GLN A 644 -0.91 4.35 46.11
CA GLN A 644 -1.67 4.07 47.32
C GLN A 644 -3.16 4.33 47.07
N HIS A 645 -4.01 3.39 47.51
CA HIS A 645 -5.47 3.56 47.51
C HIS A 645 -5.98 3.81 48.93
N VAL A 646 -6.75 4.88 49.10
CA VAL A 646 -7.49 5.23 50.31
C VAL A 646 -8.99 5.19 50.00
N ASP A 647 -9.69 4.22 50.60
CA ASP A 647 -11.13 4.05 50.42
C ASP A 647 -11.92 4.64 51.59
N LEU A 648 -12.66 5.73 51.35
CA LEU A 648 -13.51 6.37 52.36
C LEU A 648 -14.90 5.74 52.47
N SER A 649 -15.26 4.79 51.59
CA SER A 649 -16.48 4.00 51.72
C SER A 649 -16.40 2.95 52.83
N ASN A 650 -15.20 2.74 53.40
CA ASN A 650 -14.90 1.71 54.39
C ASN A 650 -15.29 0.29 53.92
N GLY A 651 -15.04 -0.03 52.65
CA GLY A 651 -15.34 -1.35 52.09
C GLY A 651 -16.82 -1.61 51.80
N ALA A 652 -17.63 -0.55 51.68
CA ALA A 652 -19.01 -0.70 51.22
C ALA A 652 -19.03 -1.29 49.81
N LYS A 653 -19.95 -2.24 49.55
CA LYS A 653 -20.06 -2.82 48.21
C LYS A 653 -20.54 -1.77 47.22
N VAL A 654 -19.79 -1.62 46.13
CA VAL A 654 -20.18 -0.79 44.99
C VAL A 654 -21.28 -1.50 44.20
N SER A 655 -22.43 -0.86 44.03
CA SER A 655 -23.48 -1.35 43.14
C SER A 655 -23.11 -1.03 41.69
N GLY A 656 -23.56 -1.83 40.73
CA GLY A 656 -23.23 -1.59 39.31
C GLY A 656 -23.67 -0.21 38.77
N ALA A 657 -24.71 0.39 39.36
CA ALA A 657 -25.16 1.75 38.99
C ALA A 657 -24.25 2.87 39.52
N ASN A 658 -23.35 2.56 40.46
CA ASN A 658 -22.43 3.49 41.09
C ASN A 658 -20.96 3.09 40.83
N ASP A 659 -20.70 2.25 39.82
CA ASP A 659 -19.36 1.75 39.51
C ASP A 659 -18.56 2.76 38.69
N ASN A 660 -17.65 3.48 39.34
CA ASN A 660 -16.73 4.42 38.70
C ASN A 660 -15.35 3.79 38.39
N GLY A 661 -15.24 2.45 38.38
CA GLY A 661 -13.96 1.78 38.23
C GLY A 661 -13.21 2.12 36.94
N MET A 662 -13.93 2.40 35.85
CA MET A 662 -13.33 2.81 34.58
C MET A 662 -12.73 4.23 34.64
N GLU A 663 -13.43 5.16 35.30
CA GLU A 663 -12.93 6.52 35.57
C GLU A 663 -11.66 6.48 36.44
N VAL A 664 -11.71 5.68 37.52
CA VAL A 664 -10.56 5.44 38.40
C VAL A 664 -9.35 4.90 37.63
N ALA A 665 -9.58 3.98 36.68
CA ALA A 665 -8.52 3.45 35.84
C ALA A 665 -7.97 4.53 34.88
N LEU A 666 -8.84 5.32 34.26
CA LEU A 666 -8.45 6.44 33.39
C LEU A 666 -7.57 7.45 34.15
N ASP A 667 -8.05 7.96 35.28
CA ASP A 667 -7.38 9.00 36.05
C ASP A 667 -6.01 8.55 36.55
N THR A 668 -5.93 7.37 37.15
CA THR A 668 -4.67 6.83 37.68
C THR A 668 -3.65 6.57 36.57
N GLN A 669 -4.09 6.06 35.43
CA GLN A 669 -3.20 5.77 34.29
C GLN A 669 -2.76 7.04 33.58
N MET A 670 -3.59 8.09 33.50
CA MET A 670 -3.21 9.35 32.87
C MET A 670 -2.20 10.14 33.72
N VAL A 671 -2.36 10.15 35.04
CA VAL A 671 -1.32 10.69 35.93
C VAL A 671 0.00 9.95 35.72
N HIS A 672 -0.04 8.61 35.70
CA HIS A 672 1.17 7.80 35.52
C HIS A 672 1.79 7.95 34.13
N ALA A 673 0.98 8.19 33.10
CA ALA A 673 1.42 8.39 31.73
C ALA A 673 2.27 9.67 31.58
N ILE A 674 1.82 10.78 32.16
CA ILE A 674 2.50 12.06 32.05
C ILE A 674 3.61 12.22 33.10
N ALA A 675 3.43 11.69 34.31
CA ALA A 675 4.34 11.83 35.45
C ALA A 675 4.66 10.46 36.11
N PRO A 676 5.40 9.56 35.41
CA PRO A 676 5.60 8.17 35.84
C PRO A 676 6.45 7.97 37.11
N GLY A 677 7.12 9.02 37.59
CA GLY A 677 7.91 9.05 38.83
C GLY A 677 7.18 9.67 40.02
N ALA A 678 5.96 10.21 39.83
CA ALA A 678 5.16 10.77 40.92
C ALA A 678 4.57 9.66 41.82
N THR A 679 4.31 9.98 43.08
CA THR A 679 3.48 9.13 43.96
C THR A 679 2.01 9.46 43.74
N ILE A 680 1.21 8.45 43.42
CA ILE A 680 -0.23 8.56 43.19
C ILE A 680 -0.97 8.10 44.43
N ILE A 681 -1.82 8.96 44.99
CA ILE A 681 -2.76 8.60 46.05
C ILE A 681 -4.18 8.70 45.49
N LEU A 682 -4.80 7.55 45.23
CA LEU A 682 -6.22 7.49 44.90
C LEU A 682 -7.05 7.58 46.18
N VAL A 683 -7.94 8.57 46.27
CA VAL A 683 -8.91 8.73 47.36
C VAL A 683 -10.31 8.52 46.82
N THR A 684 -10.88 7.33 47.02
CA THR A 684 -12.27 7.05 46.58
C THR A 684 -13.25 7.53 47.63
N ALA A 685 -14.22 8.35 47.21
CA ALA A 685 -15.31 8.85 48.04
C ALA A 685 -16.27 7.72 48.46
N ALA A 686 -17.06 7.95 49.51
CA ALA A 686 -18.04 6.97 49.97
C ALA A 686 -19.20 6.77 48.97
N SER A 687 -19.52 7.79 48.18
CA SER A 687 -20.49 7.74 47.07
C SER A 687 -20.24 8.88 46.08
N MET A 688 -20.98 8.90 44.97
CA MET A 688 -20.99 10.01 44.01
C MET A 688 -21.77 11.25 44.49
N SER A 689 -22.23 11.28 45.75
CA SER A 689 -22.86 12.47 46.31
C SER A 689 -21.84 13.60 46.45
N GLY A 690 -22.25 14.84 46.17
CA GLY A 690 -21.36 16.00 46.34
C GLY A 690 -20.76 16.07 47.75
N THR A 691 -21.56 15.78 48.79
CA THR A 691 -21.07 15.74 50.18
C THR A 691 -19.89 14.80 50.36
N ASP A 692 -19.95 13.59 49.82
CA ASP A 692 -18.91 12.58 49.99
C ASP A 692 -17.68 12.87 49.10
N LEU A 693 -17.90 13.35 47.87
CA LEU A 693 -16.83 13.79 46.98
C LEU A 693 -16.02 14.92 47.61
N TYR A 694 -16.67 15.95 48.16
CA TYR A 694 -15.94 17.05 48.81
C TYR A 694 -15.35 16.67 50.18
N ALA A 695 -15.89 15.67 50.87
CA ALA A 695 -15.22 15.09 52.02
C ALA A 695 -13.90 14.40 51.61
N ALA A 696 -13.89 13.70 50.47
CA ALA A 696 -12.70 13.11 49.88
C ALA A 696 -11.70 14.18 49.39
N VAL A 697 -12.16 15.25 48.74
CA VAL A 697 -11.31 16.41 48.38
C VAL A 697 -10.65 17.01 49.62
N ASN A 698 -11.42 17.24 50.69
CA ASN A 698 -10.86 17.78 51.93
C ASN A 698 -9.87 16.81 52.59
N TYR A 699 -10.10 15.50 52.52
CA TYR A 699 -9.14 14.51 52.99
C TYR A 699 -7.84 14.57 52.18
N ALA A 700 -7.92 14.47 50.85
CA ALA A 700 -6.81 14.53 49.92
C ALA A 700 -5.97 15.81 50.10
N ALA A 701 -6.64 16.96 50.23
CA ALA A 701 -5.99 18.25 50.38
C ALA A 701 -5.25 18.46 51.71
N ASN A 702 -5.49 17.61 52.72
CA ASN A 702 -4.80 17.66 54.00
C ASN A 702 -3.74 16.56 54.17
N LEU A 703 -3.58 15.69 53.17
CA LEU A 703 -2.48 14.73 53.17
C LEU A 703 -1.13 15.45 53.02
N PRO A 704 -0.10 15.06 53.81
CA PRO A 704 1.22 15.68 53.71
C PRO A 704 1.84 15.49 52.32
N GLY A 705 2.42 16.56 51.76
CA GLY A 705 3.20 16.50 50.53
C GLY A 705 2.39 16.46 49.23
N VAL A 706 1.06 16.46 49.29
CA VAL A 706 0.22 16.53 48.08
C VAL A 706 0.44 17.86 47.36
N THR A 707 0.89 17.75 46.12
CA THR A 707 1.23 18.87 45.22
C THR A 707 0.04 19.27 44.37
N ALA A 708 -0.70 18.28 43.86
CA ALA A 708 -1.88 18.48 43.03
C ALA A 708 -3.01 17.52 43.42
N VAL A 709 -4.25 17.96 43.23
CA VAL A 709 -5.47 17.16 43.35
C VAL A 709 -6.20 17.17 42.01
N SER A 710 -6.39 15.98 41.42
CA SER A 710 -7.22 15.76 40.22
C SER A 710 -8.65 15.45 40.61
N MET A 711 -9.61 16.09 39.93
CA MET A 711 -11.06 15.91 40.15
C MET A 711 -11.78 15.76 38.81
N SER A 712 -11.93 14.54 38.32
CA SER A 712 -12.65 14.23 37.07
C SER A 712 -14.17 14.07 37.31
N PHE A 713 -14.76 15.01 38.05
CA PHE A 713 -16.20 15.05 38.32
C PHE A 713 -16.73 16.48 38.33
N GLY A 714 -18.03 16.62 38.02
CA GLY A 714 -18.71 17.91 38.02
C GLY A 714 -20.20 17.80 38.31
N GLY A 715 -20.74 18.83 38.93
CA GLY A 715 -22.17 18.95 39.25
C GLY A 715 -22.74 20.31 38.89
N SER A 716 -24.07 20.41 38.86
CA SER A 716 -24.75 21.70 38.72
C SER A 716 -24.85 22.43 40.06
N GLY A 717 -24.85 23.75 40.00
CA GLY A 717 -24.99 24.61 41.17
C GLY A 717 -23.67 24.95 41.84
N PHE A 718 -23.65 26.12 42.49
CA PHE A 718 -22.49 26.64 43.17
C PHE A 718 -22.46 26.25 44.64
N MET A 719 -21.29 25.86 45.16
CA MET A 719 -21.14 25.36 46.52
C MET A 719 -20.30 26.31 47.38
N TRP A 720 -20.96 27.23 48.07
CA TRP A 720 -20.32 28.28 48.88
C TRP A 720 -19.35 27.77 49.96
N THR A 721 -19.68 26.64 50.59
CA THR A 721 -18.81 26.04 51.62
C THR A 721 -17.50 25.56 51.01
N GLN A 722 -17.57 24.88 49.86
CA GLN A 722 -16.43 24.38 49.11
C GLN A 722 -15.60 25.52 48.54
N GLU A 723 -16.23 26.60 48.09
CA GLU A 723 -15.52 27.78 47.60
C GLU A 723 -14.61 28.39 48.68
N THR A 724 -15.14 28.48 49.90
CA THR A 724 -14.36 28.95 51.07
C THR A 724 -13.21 27.99 51.40
N GLN A 725 -13.42 26.68 51.23
CA GLN A 725 -12.38 25.68 51.44
C GLN A 725 -11.26 25.80 50.39
N PHE A 726 -11.59 25.90 49.11
CA PHE A 726 -10.60 26.08 48.05
C PHE A 726 -9.81 27.38 48.24
N ALA A 727 -10.45 28.48 48.64
CA ALA A 727 -9.78 29.72 49.00
C ALA A 727 -8.75 29.53 50.12
N SER A 728 -9.11 28.77 51.16
CA SER A 728 -8.20 28.47 52.27
C SER A 728 -7.01 27.60 51.84
N PHE A 729 -7.22 26.68 50.90
CA PHE A 729 -6.15 25.83 50.38
C PHE A 729 -5.20 26.60 49.47
N GLN A 730 -5.72 27.46 48.60
CA GLN A 730 -4.89 28.35 47.78
C GLN A 730 -4.00 29.23 48.66
N ALA A 731 -4.51 29.74 49.79
CA ALA A 731 -3.73 30.55 50.72
C ALA A 731 -2.54 29.79 51.33
N ARG A 732 -2.58 28.45 51.40
CA ARG A 732 -1.45 27.59 51.80
C ARG A 732 -0.46 27.33 50.66
N GLY A 733 -0.87 27.56 49.42
CA GLY A 733 -0.07 27.35 48.21
C GLY A 733 -0.04 25.91 47.69
N SER A 734 -0.48 24.92 48.48
CA SER A 734 -0.56 23.51 48.08
C SER A 734 -1.71 22.80 48.82
N PRO A 735 -2.40 21.84 48.19
CA PRO A 735 -2.25 21.45 46.78
C PRO A 735 -2.90 22.42 45.80
N ILE A 736 -2.55 22.28 44.52
CA ILE A 736 -3.26 22.88 43.38
C ILE A 736 -4.43 21.97 43.00
N PHE A 737 -5.58 22.53 42.63
CA PHE A 737 -6.76 21.77 42.24
C PHE A 737 -7.01 21.88 40.74
N PHE A 738 -7.25 20.74 40.11
CA PHE A 738 -7.64 20.63 38.70
C PHE A 738 -9.01 19.95 38.62
N ALA A 739 -9.89 20.46 37.77
CA ALA A 739 -11.21 19.86 37.57
C ALA A 739 -11.60 19.84 36.10
N SER A 740 -12.26 18.76 35.69
CA SER A 740 -12.80 18.60 34.34
C SER A 740 -13.89 19.64 34.08
N SER A 741 -13.83 20.32 32.92
CA SER A 741 -14.80 21.35 32.58
C SER A 741 -16.15 20.80 32.12
N GLY A 742 -16.20 19.51 31.77
CA GLY A 742 -17.38 18.76 31.39
C GLY A 742 -17.33 18.24 29.95
N ASP A 743 -18.23 17.29 29.64
CA ASP A 743 -18.21 16.51 28.40
C ASP A 743 -19.52 16.66 27.59
N ASN A 744 -20.23 17.77 27.75
CA ASN A 744 -21.53 18.01 27.11
C ASN A 744 -21.55 19.26 26.22
N GLY A 745 -20.39 19.82 25.92
CA GLY A 745 -20.23 21.06 25.17
C GLY A 745 -20.83 22.27 25.91
N HIS A 746 -21.15 23.31 25.15
CA HIS A 746 -21.77 24.51 25.69
C HIS A 746 -23.27 24.31 25.96
N THR A 747 -23.66 24.30 27.23
CA THR A 747 -25.05 24.12 27.68
C THR A 747 -25.68 25.38 28.29
N GLY A 748 -24.96 26.51 28.30
CA GLY A 748 -25.38 27.74 28.97
C GLY A 748 -25.20 27.75 30.51
N SER A 749 -24.73 26.64 31.09
CA SER A 749 -24.29 26.54 32.48
C SER A 749 -22.95 25.81 32.55
N VAL A 750 -22.09 26.24 33.48
CA VAL A 750 -20.79 25.60 33.75
C VAL A 750 -20.85 24.76 35.02
N GLN A 751 -20.05 23.70 35.09
CA GLN A 751 -20.06 22.75 36.21
C GLN A 751 -19.18 23.24 37.37
N TYR A 752 -19.53 22.83 38.59
CA TYR A 752 -18.72 23.00 39.80
C TYR A 752 -18.09 21.64 40.15
N PRO A 753 -16.78 21.54 40.46
CA PRO A 753 -15.90 22.61 40.94
C PRO A 753 -15.08 23.37 39.89
N ALA A 754 -15.12 23.00 38.61
CA ALA A 754 -14.35 23.69 37.56
C ALA A 754 -14.64 25.21 37.52
N SER A 755 -15.88 25.62 37.76
CA SER A 755 -16.26 27.04 37.83
C SER A 755 -15.77 27.80 39.07
N SER A 756 -15.14 27.15 40.06
CA SER A 756 -14.48 27.84 41.17
C SER A 756 -13.30 28.67 40.65
N GLN A 757 -13.08 29.87 41.19
CA GLN A 757 -11.93 30.70 40.79
C GLN A 757 -10.59 30.19 41.36
N TYR A 758 -10.64 29.28 42.33
CA TYR A 758 -9.49 28.70 43.02
C TYR A 758 -9.07 27.33 42.46
N VAL A 759 -9.79 26.85 41.45
CA VAL A 759 -9.57 25.58 40.77
C VAL A 759 -9.18 25.89 39.32
N THR A 760 -8.20 25.17 38.78
CA THR A 760 -7.87 25.22 37.36
C THR A 760 -8.85 24.33 36.60
N ALA A 761 -9.73 24.95 35.82
CA ALA A 761 -10.67 24.24 34.95
C ALA A 761 -9.95 23.73 33.70
N VAL A 762 -10.08 22.44 33.41
CA VAL A 762 -9.39 21.77 32.32
C VAL A 762 -10.39 21.33 31.26
N GLY A 763 -10.27 21.92 30.07
CA GLY A 763 -11.04 21.61 28.88
C GLY A 763 -10.39 20.58 27.98
N GLY A 764 -11.09 20.29 26.89
CA GLY A 764 -10.77 19.21 25.97
C GLY A 764 -10.38 19.65 24.57
N THR A 765 -9.37 18.98 24.03
CA THR A 765 -8.93 19.08 22.63
C THR A 765 -8.97 17.71 21.93
N ARG A 766 -8.89 17.74 20.61
CA ARG A 766 -8.64 16.61 19.72
C ARG A 766 -7.23 16.77 19.15
N ILE A 767 -6.37 15.78 19.35
CA ILE A 767 -5.05 15.72 18.70
C ILE A 767 -5.23 15.18 17.28
N ASN A 768 -4.77 15.94 16.28
CA ASN A 768 -4.76 15.51 14.89
C ASN A 768 -3.39 14.96 14.47
N ALA A 769 -2.31 15.29 15.21
CA ALA A 769 -0.97 14.75 14.99
C ALA A 769 -0.14 14.76 16.29
N VAL A 770 0.48 13.63 16.64
CA VAL A 770 1.35 13.52 17.82
C VAL A 770 2.52 14.51 17.76
N GLN A 771 3.12 14.72 16.59
CA GLN A 771 4.15 15.74 16.42
C GLN A 771 3.51 17.12 16.22
N TRP A 772 3.84 18.04 17.12
CA TRP A 772 3.37 19.43 17.00
C TRP A 772 4.15 20.16 15.90
N THR A 773 3.52 20.31 14.72
CA THR A 773 4.13 21.01 13.57
C THR A 773 3.45 22.33 13.24
N SER A 774 2.20 22.51 13.67
CA SER A 774 1.43 23.72 13.42
C SER A 774 0.23 23.82 14.38
N PRO A 775 -0.48 24.97 14.44
CA PRO A 775 -1.72 25.08 15.20
C PRO A 775 -2.83 24.09 14.77
N ALA A 776 -2.71 23.43 13.62
CA ALA A 776 -3.68 22.39 13.21
C ALA A 776 -3.41 21.02 13.87
N SER A 777 -2.29 20.86 14.58
CA SER A 777 -1.94 19.64 15.32
C SER A 777 -2.96 19.32 16.44
N GLU A 778 -3.67 20.32 16.96
CA GLU A 778 -4.84 20.14 17.82
C GLU A 778 -6.02 21.02 17.38
N THR A 779 -7.24 20.57 17.68
CA THR A 779 -8.48 21.33 17.50
C THR A 779 -9.34 21.21 18.76
N ALA A 780 -10.25 22.15 18.98
CA ALA A 780 -11.14 22.10 20.13
C ALA A 780 -12.07 20.89 20.06
N TRP A 781 -12.22 20.17 21.18
CA TRP A 781 -13.14 19.04 21.25
C TRP A 781 -14.58 19.54 21.36
N GLN A 782 -15.45 19.04 20.49
CA GLN A 782 -16.82 19.56 20.36
C GLN A 782 -17.71 19.32 21.59
N TYR A 783 -17.31 18.44 22.49
CA TYR A 783 -18.00 18.19 23.75
C TYR A 783 -17.29 18.81 24.96
N SER A 784 -16.19 19.56 24.77
CA SER A 784 -15.50 20.26 25.85
C SER A 784 -16.44 21.27 26.53
N GLY A 785 -16.61 21.16 27.84
CA GLY A 785 -17.41 22.08 28.63
C GLY A 785 -16.73 23.44 28.76
N GLY A 786 -17.54 24.51 28.76
CA GLY A 786 -17.02 25.85 28.97
C GLY A 786 -18.08 26.94 28.84
N GLY A 787 -17.69 28.15 29.24
CA GLY A 787 -18.56 29.32 29.38
C GLY A 787 -18.26 30.09 30.66
N ALA A 788 -19.20 30.93 31.09
CA ALA A 788 -19.09 31.70 32.32
C ALA A 788 -20.02 31.19 33.42
N THR A 789 -19.56 31.26 34.67
CA THR A 789 -20.41 31.00 35.85
C THR A 789 -21.43 32.13 36.06
N ALA A 790 -22.57 31.81 36.68
CA ALA A 790 -23.55 32.81 37.08
C ALA A 790 -23.32 33.36 38.50
N TYR A 791 -22.28 32.90 39.21
CA TYR A 791 -22.16 33.08 40.66
C TYR A 791 -20.97 33.93 41.12
N GLU A 792 -19.85 33.86 40.41
CA GLU A 792 -18.61 34.58 40.76
C GLU A 792 -18.22 35.55 39.66
N SER A 793 -17.90 36.79 40.05
CA SER A 793 -17.37 37.80 39.14
C SER A 793 -16.03 37.37 38.57
N VAL A 794 -15.70 37.86 37.37
CA VAL A 794 -14.39 37.65 36.75
C VAL A 794 -13.27 38.03 37.75
N PRO A 795 -12.39 37.08 38.11
CA PRO A 795 -11.32 37.37 39.06
C PRO A 795 -10.36 38.43 38.51
N THR A 796 -9.74 39.21 39.39
CA THR A 796 -8.84 40.30 38.99
C THR A 796 -7.68 39.82 38.12
N TRP A 797 -7.14 38.64 38.40
CA TRP A 797 -6.09 38.02 37.59
C TRP A 797 -6.59 37.66 36.19
N GLN A 798 -7.82 37.15 36.06
CA GLN A 798 -8.41 36.80 34.77
C GLN A 798 -8.68 38.06 33.96
N LEU A 799 -9.26 39.09 34.59
CA LEU A 799 -9.53 40.39 33.96
C LEU A 799 -8.24 41.11 33.51
N THR A 800 -7.20 41.08 34.34
CA THR A 800 -5.93 41.79 34.07
C THR A 800 -5.27 41.29 32.78
N TRP A 801 -5.33 39.99 32.52
CA TRP A 801 -4.61 39.37 31.41
C TRP A 801 -5.49 39.05 30.20
N LEU A 802 -6.80 38.78 30.37
CA LEU A 802 -7.74 38.60 29.25
C LEU A 802 -8.28 39.92 28.68
N GLY A 803 -8.29 40.98 29.49
CA GLY A 803 -8.82 42.29 29.10
C GLY A 803 -10.35 42.38 29.11
N ALA A 804 -10.84 43.62 28.96
CA ALA A 804 -12.26 43.94 29.13
C ALA A 804 -13.19 43.35 28.06
N ALA A 805 -12.68 43.01 26.87
CA ALA A 805 -13.48 42.47 25.77
C ALA A 805 -13.97 41.05 26.08
N ILE A 806 -13.05 40.15 26.48
CA ILE A 806 -13.37 38.77 26.86
C ILE A 806 -14.22 38.76 28.12
N ALA A 807 -13.86 39.56 29.13
CA ALA A 807 -14.68 39.71 30.34
C ALA A 807 -16.10 40.19 29.99
N GLY A 808 -16.25 41.16 29.09
CA GLY A 808 -17.56 41.65 28.63
C GLY A 808 -18.39 40.57 27.93
N ALA A 809 -17.77 39.77 27.07
CA ALA A 809 -18.42 38.65 26.38
C ALA A 809 -18.93 37.58 27.37
N ASN A 810 -18.26 37.43 28.52
CA ASN A 810 -18.63 36.55 29.62
C ASN A 810 -19.38 37.26 30.75
N ASN A 811 -20.06 38.38 30.47
CA ASN A 811 -20.88 39.14 31.42
C ASN A 811 -20.14 39.56 32.70
N SER A 812 -18.83 39.75 32.62
CA SER A 812 -17.92 40.03 33.75
C SER A 812 -17.93 38.95 34.84
N MET A 813 -18.16 37.70 34.45
CA MET A 813 -18.14 36.53 35.34
C MET A 813 -16.93 35.63 35.06
N ARG A 814 -16.57 34.77 36.02
CA ARG A 814 -15.46 33.80 35.88
C ARG A 814 -15.72 32.89 34.69
N ALA A 815 -14.80 32.90 33.73
CA ALA A 815 -14.86 32.12 32.50
C ALA A 815 -14.08 30.81 32.63
N THR A 816 -14.58 29.69 32.09
CA THR A 816 -13.96 28.36 32.04
C THR A 816 -13.96 27.81 30.61
N PRO A 817 -13.03 26.92 30.22
CA PRO A 817 -11.93 26.40 31.04
C PRO A 817 -10.75 27.39 31.13
N ASP A 818 -9.81 27.13 32.02
CA ASP A 818 -8.57 27.92 32.12
C ASP A 818 -7.51 27.43 31.13
N VAL A 819 -7.43 26.11 30.91
CA VAL A 819 -6.47 25.42 30.03
C VAL A 819 -7.15 24.20 29.39
N ALA A 820 -6.48 23.55 28.43
CA ALA A 820 -6.99 22.30 27.84
C ALA A 820 -5.90 21.25 27.61
N ALA A 821 -6.33 20.01 27.39
CA ALA A 821 -5.51 18.92 26.87
C ALA A 821 -6.42 17.90 26.16
N VAL A 822 -5.83 16.83 25.62
CA VAL A 822 -6.55 15.83 24.84
C VAL A 822 -7.73 15.21 25.60
N ALA A 823 -8.87 15.13 24.93
CA ALA A 823 -10.13 14.67 25.48
C ALA A 823 -11.02 13.93 24.46
N ASP A 824 -10.68 13.89 23.17
CA ASP A 824 -11.57 13.28 22.18
C ASP A 824 -11.45 11.73 22.16
N PRO A 825 -12.45 10.97 22.66
CA PRO A 825 -12.40 9.50 22.67
C PRO A 825 -12.69 8.88 21.30
N GLN A 826 -13.09 9.68 20.31
CA GLN A 826 -13.40 9.20 18.97
C GLN A 826 -12.19 9.32 18.07
N HIS A 827 -11.50 10.47 18.11
CA HIS A 827 -10.48 10.79 17.13
C HIS A 827 -9.05 10.83 17.65
N SER A 828 -8.87 10.96 18.95
CA SER A 828 -7.57 10.97 19.60
C SER A 828 -7.63 10.25 20.94
N ALA A 829 -8.27 9.08 20.93
CA ALA A 829 -8.53 8.30 22.12
C ALA A 829 -7.22 7.89 22.80
N ILE A 830 -7.31 7.67 24.10
CA ILE A 830 -6.23 7.14 24.91
C ILE A 830 -6.56 5.71 25.30
N GLY A 831 -5.59 4.82 25.19
CA GLY A 831 -5.75 3.44 25.61
C GLY A 831 -5.62 3.31 27.13
N ILE A 832 -6.60 2.73 27.80
CA ILE A 832 -6.54 2.38 29.23
C ILE A 832 -6.75 0.89 29.44
N TYR A 833 -6.24 0.36 30.56
CA TYR A 833 -6.45 -1.03 30.95
C TYR A 833 -7.41 -1.10 32.13
N TYR A 834 -8.49 -1.87 32.01
CA TYR A 834 -9.49 -2.02 33.06
C TYR A 834 -10.08 -3.43 33.04
N LYS A 835 -10.04 -4.15 34.17
CA LYS A 835 -10.60 -5.49 34.34
C LYS A 835 -10.20 -6.46 33.23
N ASP A 836 -8.89 -6.65 33.08
CA ASP A 836 -8.28 -7.54 32.10
C ASP A 836 -8.49 -7.15 30.62
N ALA A 837 -8.98 -5.95 30.33
CA ALA A 837 -9.28 -5.48 28.97
C ALA A 837 -8.69 -4.10 28.67
N TRP A 838 -8.30 -3.90 27.42
CA TRP A 838 -8.00 -2.57 26.89
C TRP A 838 -9.27 -1.86 26.44
N LEU A 839 -9.42 -0.61 26.85
CA LEU A 839 -10.49 0.31 26.47
C LEU A 839 -9.89 1.56 25.83
N LEU A 840 -10.67 2.22 24.97
CA LEU A 840 -10.32 3.49 24.35
C LEU A 840 -11.22 4.57 24.93
N GLU A 841 -10.63 5.51 25.66
CA GLU A 841 -11.36 6.51 26.43
C GLU A 841 -10.83 7.93 26.16
N GLY A 842 -11.50 8.92 26.75
CA GLY A 842 -11.24 10.35 26.58
C GLY A 842 -12.03 11.15 27.61
N GLY A 843 -12.69 12.22 27.18
CA GLY A 843 -13.35 13.18 28.05
C GLY A 843 -12.39 14.21 28.65
N THR A 844 -12.94 15.30 29.17
CA THR A 844 -12.17 16.23 30.01
C THR A 844 -11.66 15.55 31.28
N SER A 845 -12.27 14.42 31.64
CA SER A 845 -11.73 13.41 32.55
C SER A 845 -10.33 12.92 32.21
N ALA A 846 -9.97 12.75 30.93
CA ALA A 846 -8.58 12.40 30.56
C ALA A 846 -7.64 13.62 30.67
N SER A 847 -8.12 14.80 30.29
CA SER A 847 -7.32 16.03 30.27
C SER A 847 -6.91 16.52 31.67
N THR A 848 -7.78 16.33 32.66
CA THR A 848 -7.60 16.80 34.06
C THR A 848 -6.42 16.14 34.79
N PRO A 849 -6.31 14.81 34.86
CA PRO A 849 -5.16 14.11 35.46
C PRO A 849 -3.86 14.38 34.71
N LEU A 850 -3.90 14.62 33.39
CA LEU A 850 -2.72 15.06 32.65
C LEU A 850 -2.20 16.40 33.19
N TRP A 851 -3.09 17.37 33.41
CA TRP A 851 -2.73 18.67 33.98
C TRP A 851 -2.31 18.58 35.46
N ALA A 852 -2.92 17.70 36.26
CA ALA A 852 -2.45 17.41 37.61
C ALA A 852 -1.00 16.86 37.62
N GLY A 853 -0.70 15.98 36.68
CA GLY A 853 0.66 15.48 36.44
C GLY A 853 1.62 16.58 35.97
N ILE A 854 1.20 17.50 35.11
CA ILE A 854 1.99 18.69 34.72
C ILE A 854 2.27 19.58 35.94
N GLY A 855 1.30 19.76 36.85
CA GLY A 855 1.51 20.44 38.13
C GLY A 855 2.61 19.79 38.97
N ALA A 856 2.66 18.45 39.02
CA ALA A 856 3.76 17.73 39.67
C ALA A 856 5.09 17.88 38.92
N LEU A 857 5.10 17.81 37.59
CA LEU A 857 6.32 18.05 36.81
C LEU A 857 6.90 19.46 37.10
N LEU A 858 6.06 20.46 37.30
CA LEU A 858 6.49 21.80 37.71
C LEU A 858 7.06 21.81 39.13
N GLY A 859 6.44 21.08 40.06
CA GLY A 859 6.94 20.89 41.42
C GLY A 859 8.35 20.28 41.43
N GLN A 860 8.58 19.23 40.64
CA GLN A 860 9.91 18.62 40.46
C GLN A 860 10.90 19.61 39.84
N TYR A 861 10.49 20.33 38.79
CA TYR A 861 11.34 21.32 38.11
C TYR A 861 11.81 22.42 39.07
N LEU A 862 10.91 22.98 39.89
CA LEU A 862 11.27 24.00 40.88
C LEU A 862 12.13 23.42 42.01
N ALA A 863 11.84 22.20 42.48
CA ALA A 863 12.64 21.54 43.50
C ALA A 863 14.09 21.29 43.04
N ASN A 864 14.28 20.91 41.76
CA ASN A 864 15.60 20.77 41.13
C ASN A 864 16.37 22.11 41.09
N GLN A 865 15.66 23.25 41.18
CA GLN A 865 16.23 24.59 41.31
C GLN A 865 16.20 25.12 42.76
N HIS A 866 16.03 24.24 43.74
CA HIS A 866 15.93 24.60 45.16
C HIS A 866 14.82 25.62 45.48
N SER A 867 13.75 25.61 44.69
CA SER A 867 12.55 26.44 44.84
C SER A 867 11.33 25.59 45.21
N SER A 868 10.27 26.24 45.70
CA SER A 868 9.04 25.55 46.13
C SER A 868 7.82 26.06 45.35
N LEU A 869 7.08 25.12 44.75
CA LEU A 869 5.80 25.42 44.09
C LEU A 869 4.79 26.04 45.05
N ALA A 870 4.70 25.51 46.28
CA ALA A 870 3.80 26.04 47.30
C ALA A 870 4.11 27.50 47.66
N GLN A 871 5.40 27.86 47.76
CA GLN A 871 5.81 29.24 48.01
C GLN A 871 5.50 30.16 46.83
N LEU A 872 5.73 29.68 45.60
CA LEU A 872 5.41 30.44 44.39
C LEU A 872 3.89 30.71 44.27
N VAL A 873 3.06 29.70 44.54
CA VAL A 873 1.60 29.83 44.49
C VAL A 873 1.07 30.72 45.61
N SER A 874 1.47 30.49 46.87
CA SER A 874 1.01 31.31 48.01
C SER A 874 1.50 32.77 47.95
N GLY A 875 2.66 33.00 47.32
CA GLY A 875 3.20 34.34 47.07
C GLY A 875 2.53 35.08 45.90
N THR A 876 1.69 34.41 45.11
CA THR A 876 1.03 35.00 43.93
C THR A 876 -0.45 35.29 44.24
N PRO A 877 -0.89 36.57 44.23
CA PRO A 877 -2.31 36.89 44.33
C PRO A 877 -3.11 36.22 43.21
N GLY A 878 -4.09 35.38 43.57
CA GLY A 878 -4.84 34.56 42.62
C GLY A 878 -4.25 33.18 42.35
N GLY A 879 -3.20 32.79 43.07
CA GLY A 879 -2.67 31.43 43.10
C GLY A 879 -2.14 30.93 41.76
N PHE A 880 -2.35 29.64 41.51
CA PHE A 880 -1.83 28.97 40.32
C PHE A 880 -2.49 29.47 39.03
N ASN A 881 -3.79 29.75 39.03
CA ASN A 881 -4.48 30.34 37.88
C ASN A 881 -3.84 31.67 37.49
N ALA A 882 -3.58 32.58 38.44
CA ALA A 882 -2.92 33.84 38.15
C ALA A 882 -1.51 33.68 37.51
N LEU A 883 -0.76 32.63 37.88
CA LEU A 883 0.51 32.30 37.25
C LEU A 883 0.35 31.89 35.79
N LEU A 884 -0.63 31.03 35.48
CA LEU A 884 -0.90 30.58 34.11
C LEU A 884 -1.29 31.76 33.20
N TYR A 885 -2.19 32.62 33.66
CA TYR A 885 -2.63 33.79 32.90
C TYR A 885 -1.51 34.81 32.69
N LYS A 886 -0.65 35.03 33.70
CA LYS A 886 0.55 35.85 33.55
C LYS A 886 1.54 35.24 32.55
N ALA A 887 1.75 33.93 32.59
CA ALA A 887 2.60 33.22 31.64
C ALA A 887 2.04 33.35 30.22
N ALA A 888 0.72 33.20 30.03
CA ALA A 888 0.09 33.34 28.73
C ALA A 888 0.22 34.76 28.14
N TYR A 889 0.18 35.80 28.97
CA TYR A 889 0.35 37.18 28.50
C TYR A 889 1.82 37.52 28.17
N SER A 890 2.78 36.98 28.93
CA SER A 890 4.20 37.32 28.81
C SER A 890 4.96 36.55 27.71
N GLN A 891 4.25 35.93 26.77
CA GLN A 891 4.81 35.11 25.69
C GLN A 891 5.59 35.95 24.67
N SER A 892 6.90 36.16 24.91
CA SER A 892 7.80 36.92 24.03
C SER A 892 8.45 36.03 22.94
N GLY A 893 7.63 35.39 22.11
CA GLY A 893 8.08 34.61 20.94
C GLY A 893 8.33 33.11 21.16
N ASN A 894 8.13 32.58 22.37
CA ASN A 894 8.00 31.14 22.65
C ASN A 894 6.61 30.89 23.24
N ASN A 895 5.85 29.97 22.64
CA ASN A 895 4.47 29.70 23.01
C ASN A 895 4.42 28.84 24.29
N ASN A 896 4.17 29.45 25.46
CA ASN A 896 3.94 28.75 26.75
C ASN A 896 2.73 27.82 26.66
N PHE A 897 1.76 28.21 25.84
CA PHE A 897 0.60 27.42 25.48
C PHE A 897 0.50 27.33 23.97
N TYR A 898 0.15 26.16 23.48
CA TYR A 898 -0.32 25.98 22.14
C TYR A 898 -1.76 26.48 22.02
N ASP A 899 -1.90 27.64 21.38
CA ASP A 899 -3.18 28.30 21.14
C ASP A 899 -4.04 27.49 20.14
N ILE A 900 -5.25 27.11 20.55
CA ILE A 900 -6.15 26.32 19.73
C ILE A 900 -7.10 27.26 19.02
N VAL A 901 -7.03 27.29 17.69
CA VAL A 901 -7.67 28.35 16.89
C VAL A 901 -8.79 27.83 15.98
N ALA A 902 -9.20 26.58 16.16
CA ALA A 902 -10.21 25.93 15.34
C ALA A 902 -11.02 24.88 16.13
N GLY A 903 -12.30 24.75 15.76
CA GLY A 903 -13.28 23.90 16.45
C GLY A 903 -14.26 24.70 17.31
N SER A 904 -15.30 24.04 17.80
CA SER A 904 -16.34 24.68 18.62
C SER A 904 -17.04 23.65 19.50
N ASN A 905 -17.42 24.04 20.72
CA ASN A 905 -18.27 23.24 21.60
C ASN A 905 -19.77 23.61 21.53
N ASN A 906 -20.19 24.44 20.57
CA ASN A 906 -21.57 24.89 20.43
C ASN A 906 -22.41 23.92 19.59
N LEU A 907 -22.73 22.76 20.17
CA LEU A 907 -23.48 21.70 19.47
C LEU A 907 -24.94 22.04 19.16
N ASN A 908 -25.54 22.96 19.92
CA ASN A 908 -26.98 23.26 19.87
C ASN A 908 -27.30 24.63 19.23
N ALA A 909 -26.31 25.27 18.59
CA ALA A 909 -26.43 26.61 18.00
C ALA A 909 -27.00 27.68 18.97
N ASN A 910 -26.78 27.49 20.27
CA ASN A 910 -27.15 28.48 21.29
C ASN A 910 -26.33 29.76 21.07
N SER A 911 -26.86 30.92 21.46
CA SER A 911 -26.10 32.15 21.37
C SER A 911 -24.87 32.08 22.30
N CYS A 912 -23.68 31.96 21.72
CA CYS A 912 -22.43 32.00 22.46
C CYS A 912 -21.34 32.65 21.61
N THR A 913 -20.70 33.67 22.17
CA THR A 913 -19.71 34.49 21.47
C THR A 913 -18.31 33.87 21.50
N LEU A 914 -17.98 33.07 22.52
CA LEU A 914 -16.64 32.51 22.76
C LEU A 914 -16.60 30.98 22.68
N CYS A 915 -17.67 30.34 22.21
CA CYS A 915 -17.76 28.87 22.08
C CYS A 915 -17.10 28.32 20.81
N SER A 916 -16.42 29.17 20.06
CA SER A 916 -15.57 28.77 18.93
C SER A 916 -14.14 29.09 19.31
N ALA A 917 -13.25 28.14 19.07
CA ALA A 917 -11.83 28.33 19.29
C ALA A 917 -11.28 29.41 18.35
N THR A 918 -10.51 30.34 18.89
CA THR A 918 -9.97 31.50 18.16
C THR A 918 -8.61 31.88 18.71
N VAL A 919 -7.91 32.81 18.07
CA VAL A 919 -6.62 33.30 18.59
C VAL A 919 -6.81 33.91 19.98
N GLY A 920 -6.10 33.36 20.97
CA GLY A 920 -6.16 33.78 22.37
C GLY A 920 -7.18 32.97 23.17
N TYR A 921 -7.75 33.59 24.20
CA TYR A 921 -8.67 32.87 25.08
C TYR A 921 -10.04 32.63 24.43
N ASP A 922 -10.56 31.40 24.60
CA ASP A 922 -11.93 31.02 24.27
C ASP A 922 -12.56 30.11 25.35
N ASP A 923 -13.89 29.99 25.33
CA ASP A 923 -14.68 29.20 26.28
C ASP A 923 -14.74 27.71 25.89
N VAL A 924 -13.76 27.22 25.13
CA VAL A 924 -13.64 25.82 24.75
C VAL A 924 -12.35 25.19 25.25
N THR A 925 -11.24 25.92 25.07
CA THR A 925 -9.88 25.48 25.34
C THR A 925 -9.10 26.42 26.27
N GLY A 926 -9.70 27.55 26.66
CA GLY A 926 -9.11 28.48 27.61
C GLY A 926 -7.85 29.12 27.02
N LEU A 927 -6.73 29.02 27.74
CA LEU A 927 -5.41 29.47 27.25
C LEU A 927 -4.79 28.53 26.21
N GLY A 928 -5.40 27.36 25.95
CA GLY A 928 -4.90 26.33 25.04
C GLY A 928 -4.19 25.17 25.73
N ALA A 929 -3.49 24.36 24.94
CA ALA A 929 -2.75 23.18 25.40
C ALA A 929 -1.35 23.52 25.92
N PRO A 930 -0.76 22.74 26.84
CA PRO A 930 0.53 23.08 27.43
C PRO A 930 1.71 22.83 26.49
N ASN A 931 2.62 23.80 26.40
CA ASN A 931 4.00 23.57 25.99
C ASN A 931 4.86 23.55 27.27
N VAL A 932 5.01 22.37 27.86
CA VAL A 932 5.53 22.21 29.23
C VAL A 932 6.92 22.82 29.41
N MET A 933 7.84 22.58 28.47
CA MET A 933 9.18 23.18 28.52
C MET A 933 9.14 24.71 28.52
N ALA A 934 8.38 25.33 27.61
CA ALA A 934 8.32 26.79 27.51
C ALA A 934 7.67 27.39 28.76
N LEU A 935 6.55 26.80 29.20
CA LEU A 935 5.82 27.21 30.39
C LEU A 935 6.72 27.21 31.63
N PHE A 936 7.50 26.15 31.85
CA PHE A 936 8.34 26.02 33.04
C PHE A 936 9.54 26.99 33.02
N LEU A 937 10.11 27.25 31.85
CA LEU A 937 11.17 28.25 31.69
C LEU A 937 10.67 29.67 32.00
N ASN A 938 9.39 29.95 31.76
CA ASN A 938 8.78 31.24 32.09
C ASN A 938 8.44 31.32 33.60
N LEU A 939 7.80 30.29 34.15
CA LEU A 939 7.37 30.26 35.56
C LEU A 939 8.52 30.12 36.56
N GLY A 940 9.66 29.57 36.16
CA GLY A 940 10.85 29.40 37.01
C GLY A 940 11.78 30.61 37.11
N ARG A 941 11.42 31.75 36.51
CA ARG A 941 12.24 32.98 36.51
C ARG A 941 11.82 34.01 37.57
#